data_AF-A0A813K7W0-F1
#
_entry.id   AF-A0A813K7W0-F1
#
_cell.length_a   1.000
_cell.length_b   1.000
_cell.length_c   1.000
_cell.angle_alpha   90.00
_cell.angle_beta   90.00
_cell.angle_gamma   90.00
#
_symmetry.space_group_name_H-M   'P 1'
#
loop_
_entity.id
_entity.type
_entity.pdbx_description
1 polymer ?
#
loop_
_entity_poly.entity_id
_entity_poly.type
_entity_poly.pdbx_seq_one_letter_code
_entity_poly.pdbx_strand_id
1 'polypeptide(L)'
;VLLTAPSSAVSSGANGNTTTPLLPELTLSLPSGDVWPLAWHEPPLLLRPTCFGQYRLRLKGPGGQGAEVKFKLTSVVAEYAEALDNFFEALAWSWDGSNWTDELSDATVNLVVGIDEFMDRLDQLMRPLLPMLGGSFKSMLDTPRRQLEHQLARVLDHHDATAIGQTHTALRDLLQQVGALSMMGPMLGCMSGGSGSSTVAFDNFTAAAAAFEAARQAACSTQQRQHIREELRRLLDVAERYMAHVRMKERLGTAVGSSGELACQWDAPGGLRAQLERLADEDCVTDLMPLVALQGGGGGMMSDMFAKMMPQGSASGVSAAPAAVESLPFLDPDLLSIRYDAAELRGLVARWSESLVNGAVMVGSPIRPMRLSCASSPDVEHAIQVLQRLLELGFGYVAQGDAGQDSSQPQSEEAEKEGMLIAVLDRRRATLPLCASATFLESKKRRSRLRDVVRVLRSQAKRGRKFALRINSDLELALKMLREHHEDSWVGDILQGVWRVMFERRQLVVFELWVLEDGVEKMIAADFGHPHSTFGFYVATRFFDRSYKTCMPGFILAFAAAQVLFKHGFGFWDLGGTNASPMMAYKPQVALELLRDEWLDLLSATRQRCSSGAAAPRQVVPGVAIAEIGEDDLWSALACRDDPSSGGTASKAKAKTKAAKPAGAPRPKTATDDQPPSAESQGSSARAKFQVLYAELCSSGMEATAAAAEALRRLSQRSSVAAVI
;
A
#
# COMPACT_ATOMS: atom_id res chain seq x y z
N VAL A 1 13.05 18.45 26.96
CA VAL A 1 13.06 17.38 27.98
C VAL A 1 13.81 17.90 29.20
N LEU A 2 13.19 17.98 30.37
CA LEU A 2 13.88 18.33 31.61
C LEU A 2 14.50 17.04 32.18
N LEU A 3 15.83 16.96 32.19
CA LEU A 3 16.56 15.89 32.87
C LEU A 3 17.13 16.47 34.16
N THR A 4 16.69 15.95 35.31
CA THR A 4 17.29 16.30 36.59
C THR A 4 18.46 15.37 36.87
N ALA A 5 19.62 15.94 37.18
CA ALA A 5 20.78 15.15 37.60
C ALA A 5 20.42 14.37 38.88
N PRO A 6 20.89 13.11 39.04
CA PRO A 6 20.70 12.38 40.29
C PRO A 6 21.37 13.16 41.44
N SER A 7 20.56 13.58 42.42
CA SER A 7 20.96 14.49 43.50
C SER A 7 21.92 13.87 44.54
N SER A 8 22.49 12.68 44.29
CA SER A 8 23.16 11.87 45.31
C SER A 8 24.69 11.75 45.18
N ALA A 9 25.36 12.46 44.28
CA ALA A 9 26.80 12.30 44.04
C ALA A 9 27.73 13.31 44.75
N VAL A 10 27.25 14.08 45.73
CA VAL A 10 28.10 14.94 46.58
C VAL A 10 28.15 14.37 47.99
N SER A 11 28.92 13.29 48.18
CA SER A 11 29.38 12.91 49.51
C SER A 11 30.90 13.06 49.56
N SER A 12 31.34 14.03 50.35
CA SER A 12 32.71 14.39 50.64
C SER A 12 33.37 13.31 51.51
N GLY A 13 33.89 12.26 50.87
CA GLY A 13 34.75 11.26 51.50
C GLY A 13 36.21 11.50 51.09
N ALA A 14 36.91 12.38 51.79
CA ALA A 14 38.35 12.55 51.62
C ALA A 14 39.06 11.31 52.15
N ASN A 15 39.46 10.37 51.28
CA ASN A 15 40.62 9.49 51.44
C ASN A 15 40.88 8.65 50.17
N GLY A 16 41.91 9.06 49.40
CA GLY A 16 42.91 8.16 48.82
C GLY A 16 42.48 7.01 47.89
N ASN A 17 41.78 7.30 46.80
CA ASN A 17 41.92 6.68 45.46
C ASN A 17 40.75 7.20 44.60
N THR A 18 40.96 8.34 43.93
CA THR A 18 39.92 8.97 43.11
C THR A 18 39.76 8.24 41.78
N THR A 19 39.07 7.10 41.79
CA THR A 19 38.37 6.64 40.59
C THR A 19 37.29 7.67 40.31
N THR A 20 37.49 8.49 39.28
CA THR A 20 36.49 9.45 38.80
C THR A 20 35.19 8.68 38.60
N PRO A 21 34.08 9.04 39.27
CA PRO A 21 32.84 8.32 39.12
C PRO A 21 32.46 8.32 37.64
N LEU A 22 32.27 7.13 37.07
CA LEU A 22 31.80 6.98 35.70
C LEU A 22 30.41 7.60 35.63
N LEU A 23 30.34 8.81 35.07
CA LEU A 23 29.07 9.46 34.81
C LEU A 23 28.26 8.57 33.86
N PRO A 24 26.94 8.46 34.05
CA PRO A 24 26.08 7.74 33.12
C PRO A 24 26.26 8.27 31.69
N GLU A 25 26.19 7.41 30.69
CA GLU A 25 26.29 7.83 29.29
C GLU A 25 24.89 8.26 28.80
N LEU A 26 24.76 9.50 28.33
CA LEU A 26 23.52 10.01 27.73
C LEU A 26 23.69 10.11 26.23
N THR A 27 22.81 9.47 25.46
CA THR A 27 22.85 9.49 24.00
C THR A 27 21.49 9.79 23.41
N LEU A 28 21.47 10.53 22.30
CA LEU A 28 20.27 10.79 21.50
C LEU A 28 20.41 10.09 20.15
N SER A 29 19.56 9.11 19.87
CA SER A 29 19.41 8.58 18.52
C SER A 29 18.44 9.45 17.73
N LEU A 30 18.87 9.88 16.55
CA LEU A 30 18.07 10.64 15.59
C LEU A 30 17.17 9.70 14.74
N PRO A 31 16.15 10.25 14.06
CA PRO A 31 15.39 9.54 13.02
C PRO A 31 16.26 8.98 11.89
N SER A 32 17.35 9.66 11.54
CA SER A 32 18.35 9.19 10.58
C SER A 32 19.10 7.93 11.06
N GLY A 33 18.97 7.56 12.34
CA GLY A 33 19.71 6.47 12.97
C GLY A 33 21.05 6.88 13.59
N ASP A 34 21.50 8.12 13.36
CA ASP A 34 22.73 8.63 13.95
C ASP A 34 22.58 8.76 15.47
N VAL A 35 23.67 8.52 16.20
CA VAL A 35 23.68 8.56 17.66
C VAL A 35 24.58 9.69 18.11
N TRP A 36 24.01 10.65 18.82
CA TRP A 36 24.70 11.82 19.34
C TRP A 36 24.99 11.63 20.82
N PRO A 37 26.27 11.62 21.25
CA PRO A 37 26.58 11.68 22.67
C PRO A 37 26.17 13.05 23.21
N LEU A 38 25.47 13.05 24.35
CA LEU A 38 25.04 14.27 25.03
C LEU A 38 25.87 14.43 26.29
N ALA A 39 26.53 15.59 26.42
CA ALA A 39 27.22 15.93 27.65
C ALA A 39 26.21 16.27 28.75
N TRP A 40 26.55 15.88 29.99
CA TRP A 40 25.81 16.31 31.17
C TRP A 40 26.10 17.79 31.39
N HIS A 41 25.16 18.63 30.99
CA HIS A 41 25.14 20.05 31.30
C HIS A 41 24.12 20.33 32.41
N GLU A 42 24.25 21.47 33.07
CA GLU A 42 23.18 21.97 33.92
C GLU A 42 21.90 22.13 33.08
N PRO A 43 20.75 21.60 33.53
CA PRO A 43 19.50 21.68 32.78
C PRO A 43 19.07 23.16 32.59
N PRO A 44 18.37 23.48 31.50
CA PRO A 44 17.80 22.56 30.51
C PRO A 44 18.76 22.20 29.36
N LEU A 45 18.73 20.93 28.93
CA LEU A 45 19.36 20.52 27.68
C LEU A 45 18.56 21.09 26.49
N LEU A 46 19.16 22.02 25.75
CA LEU A 46 18.58 22.56 24.53
C LEU A 46 19.05 21.74 23.32
N LEU A 47 18.12 21.00 22.72
CA LEU A 47 18.35 20.26 21.49
C LEU A 47 17.81 21.07 20.31
N ARG A 48 18.61 21.20 19.24
CA ARG A 48 18.16 21.69 17.93
C ARG A 48 18.18 20.50 16.97
N PRO A 49 17.05 19.78 16.86
CA PRO A 49 16.97 18.62 16.00
C PRO A 49 17.19 19.02 14.54
N THR A 50 17.92 18.21 13.79
CA THR A 50 18.22 18.45 12.36
C THR A 50 17.13 17.91 11.43
N CYS A 51 16.28 17.01 11.92
CA CYS A 51 15.18 16.43 11.17
C CYS A 51 13.94 16.18 12.05
N PHE A 52 12.83 15.85 11.42
CA PHE A 52 11.61 15.39 12.11
C PHE A 52 11.57 13.85 12.14
N GLY A 53 10.71 13.30 12.99
CA GLY A 53 10.53 11.85 13.17
C GLY A 53 10.72 11.38 14.61
N GLN A 54 11.00 10.08 14.77
CA GLN A 54 11.14 9.43 16.07
C GLN A 54 12.57 9.51 16.62
N TYR A 55 12.69 10.02 17.84
CA TYR A 55 13.93 10.17 18.60
C TYR A 55 13.97 9.18 19.77
N ARG A 56 15.18 8.75 20.14
CA ARG A 56 15.41 7.95 21.34
C ARG A 56 16.47 8.58 22.21
N LEU A 57 16.09 8.94 23.43
CA LEU A 57 17.02 9.38 24.46
C LEU A 57 17.35 8.17 25.34
N ARG A 58 18.62 7.75 25.34
CA ARG A 58 19.09 6.62 26.15
C ARG A 58 20.04 7.11 27.23
N LEU A 59 19.73 6.73 28.46
CA LEU A 59 20.56 6.90 29.63
C LEU A 59 21.14 5.54 30.00
N LYS A 60 22.46 5.38 30.01
CA LYS A 60 23.14 4.16 30.41
C LYS A 60 23.88 4.41 31.73
N GLY A 61 23.37 3.84 32.80
CA GLY A 61 23.94 3.95 34.14
C GLY A 61 25.25 3.18 34.29
N PRO A 62 26.09 3.56 35.28
CA PRO A 62 27.23 2.74 35.70
C PRO A 62 26.70 1.39 36.20
N GLY A 63 27.03 0.31 35.48
CA GLY A 63 26.48 -1.04 35.72
C GLY A 63 25.55 -1.58 34.61
N GLY A 64 25.35 -0.82 33.53
CA GLY A 64 24.63 -1.31 32.34
C GLY A 64 23.11 -1.25 32.43
N GLN A 65 22.54 -0.95 33.60
CA GLN A 65 21.13 -0.57 33.72
C GLN A 65 20.91 0.76 33.02
N GLY A 66 19.96 0.80 32.08
CA GLY A 66 19.66 2.01 31.33
C GLY A 66 18.16 2.30 31.29
N ALA A 67 17.84 3.55 30.99
CA ALA A 67 16.48 3.99 30.68
C ALA A 67 16.45 4.49 29.23
N GLU A 68 15.36 4.22 28.53
CA GLU A 68 15.11 4.73 27.19
C GLU A 68 13.79 5.50 27.19
N VAL A 69 13.82 6.71 26.63
CA VAL A 69 12.62 7.51 26.36
C VAL A 69 12.53 7.73 24.86
N LYS A 70 11.37 7.40 24.29
CA LYS A 70 11.07 7.69 22.89
C LYS A 70 10.15 8.90 22.80
N PHE A 71 10.41 9.79 21.85
CA PHE A 71 9.51 10.91 21.55
C PHE A 71 9.53 11.19 20.06
N LYS A 72 8.41 11.72 19.53
CA LYS A 72 8.26 12.07 18.11
C LYS A 72 8.23 13.58 17.97
N LEU A 73 8.96 14.09 16.98
CA LEU A 73 8.83 15.47 16.53
C LEU A 73 8.16 15.44 15.16
N THR A 74 6.98 16.04 15.05
CA THR A 74 6.23 16.16 13.80
C THR A 74 6.27 17.58 13.27
N SER A 75 6.29 17.71 11.96
CA SER A 75 6.09 18.98 11.27
C SER A 75 4.61 19.21 10.95
N VAL A 76 4.24 20.47 10.70
CA VAL A 76 2.90 20.81 10.16
C VAL A 76 2.65 20.13 8.81
N VAL A 77 3.72 19.88 8.04
CA VAL A 77 3.66 19.14 6.78
C VAL A 77 3.25 17.69 7.03
N ALA A 78 3.81 17.03 8.05
CA ALA A 78 3.46 15.66 8.40
C ALA A 78 2.04 15.50 8.91
N GLU A 79 1.58 16.43 9.73
CA GLU A 79 0.18 16.41 10.16
C GLU A 79 -0.76 16.52 8.95
N TYR A 80 -0.43 17.39 7.98
CA TYR A 80 -1.21 17.57 6.77
C TYR A 80 -1.15 16.35 5.83
N ALA A 81 0.04 15.79 5.58
CA ALA A 81 0.20 14.55 4.81
C ALA A 81 -0.57 13.39 5.45
N GLU A 82 -0.51 13.27 6.78
CA GLU A 82 -1.22 12.25 7.54
C GLU A 82 -2.75 12.39 7.41
N ALA A 83 -3.27 13.61 7.58
CA ALA A 83 -4.70 13.88 7.43
C ALA A 83 -5.17 13.59 6.00
N LEU A 84 -4.34 13.93 5.00
CA LEU A 84 -4.64 13.71 3.60
C LEU A 84 -4.70 12.21 3.25
N ASP A 85 -3.74 11.42 3.73
CA ASP A 85 -3.76 9.95 3.58
C ASP A 85 -5.00 9.33 4.26
N ASN A 86 -5.35 9.76 5.48
CA ASN A 86 -6.54 9.26 6.18
C ASN A 86 -7.81 9.55 5.39
N PHE A 87 -7.94 10.77 4.89
CA PHE A 87 -9.10 11.18 4.12
C PHE A 87 -9.20 10.37 2.82
N PHE A 88 -8.11 10.21 2.07
CA PHE A 88 -8.13 9.40 0.86
C PHE A 88 -8.40 7.92 1.11
N GLU A 89 -7.86 7.36 2.20
CA GLU A 89 -8.16 5.99 2.61
C GLU A 89 -9.65 5.84 2.97
N ALA A 90 -10.21 6.76 3.74
CA ALA A 90 -11.63 6.77 4.09
C ALA A 90 -12.51 6.91 2.84
N LEU A 91 -12.13 7.76 1.89
CA LEU A 91 -12.88 8.01 0.66
C LEU A 91 -12.85 6.81 -0.29
N ALA A 92 -11.67 6.20 -0.50
CA ALA A 92 -11.50 5.06 -1.40
C ALA A 92 -12.26 3.82 -0.92
N TRP A 93 -12.20 3.54 0.38
CA TRP A 93 -12.76 2.30 0.95
C TRP A 93 -14.10 2.52 1.66
N SER A 94 -14.82 3.58 1.30
CA SER A 94 -16.10 3.95 1.93
C SER A 94 -17.29 3.09 1.53
N TRP A 95 -17.22 2.33 0.44
CA TRP A 95 -18.32 1.47 0.01
C TRP A 95 -18.05 0.03 0.43
N ASP A 96 -18.96 -0.57 1.21
CA ASP A 96 -18.80 -1.93 1.77
C ASP A 96 -19.41 -3.04 0.89
N GLY A 97 -19.93 -2.70 -0.28
CA GLY A 97 -20.59 -3.65 -1.17
C GLY A 97 -22.05 -3.96 -0.81
N SER A 98 -22.62 -3.29 0.20
CA SER A 98 -23.94 -3.67 0.72
C SER A 98 -25.13 -3.12 -0.09
N ASN A 99 -24.92 -2.06 -0.87
CA ASN A 99 -26.01 -1.32 -1.53
C ASN A 99 -25.62 -0.93 -2.96
N TRP A 100 -25.73 -1.86 -3.89
CA TRP A 100 -25.58 -1.60 -5.33
C TRP A 100 -26.89 -1.02 -5.88
N THR A 101 -26.84 0.13 -6.57
CA THR A 101 -28.02 0.81 -7.10
C THR A 101 -27.94 0.95 -8.63
N ASP A 102 -29.09 1.16 -9.27
CA ASP A 102 -29.16 1.37 -10.73
C ASP A 102 -28.37 2.63 -11.14
N GLU A 103 -28.41 3.69 -10.33
CA GLU A 103 -27.65 4.91 -10.59
C GLU A 103 -26.13 4.67 -10.55
N LEU A 104 -25.66 3.84 -9.62
CA LEU A 104 -24.24 3.46 -9.55
C LEU A 104 -23.84 2.60 -10.75
N SER A 105 -24.71 1.69 -11.19
CA SER A 105 -24.50 0.90 -12.40
C SER A 105 -24.37 1.80 -13.63
N ASP A 106 -25.34 2.70 -13.85
CA ASP A 106 -25.35 3.61 -14.99
C ASP A 106 -24.15 4.56 -14.97
N ALA A 107 -23.81 5.12 -13.81
CA ALA A 107 -22.65 5.99 -13.68
C ALA A 107 -21.32 5.25 -13.91
N THR A 108 -21.22 3.98 -13.49
CA THR A 108 -20.04 3.14 -13.76
C THR A 108 -19.85 2.92 -15.26
N VAL A 109 -20.93 2.67 -15.99
CA VAL A 109 -20.88 2.49 -17.46
C VAL A 109 -20.51 3.80 -18.15
N ASN A 110 -21.16 4.90 -17.76
CA ASN A 110 -20.84 6.22 -18.32
C ASN A 110 -19.37 6.59 -18.06
N LEU A 111 -18.81 6.18 -16.93
CA LEU A 111 -17.38 6.35 -16.65
C LEU A 111 -16.51 5.53 -17.61
N VAL A 112 -16.87 4.28 -17.93
CA VAL A 112 -16.14 3.49 -18.95
C VAL A 112 -16.12 4.23 -20.29
N VAL A 113 -17.28 4.69 -20.77
CA VAL A 113 -17.38 5.44 -22.03
C VAL A 113 -16.56 6.73 -21.97
N GLY A 114 -16.68 7.47 -20.87
CA GLY A 114 -15.93 8.72 -20.66
C GLY A 114 -14.41 8.51 -20.64
N ILE A 115 -13.91 7.41 -20.09
CA ILE A 115 -12.48 7.05 -20.12
C ILE A 115 -12.02 6.75 -21.54
N ASP A 116 -12.76 5.94 -22.31
CA ASP A 116 -12.38 5.60 -23.68
C ASP A 116 -12.33 6.84 -24.58
N GLU A 117 -13.37 7.68 -24.53
CA GLU A 117 -13.40 8.95 -25.28
C GLU A 117 -12.24 9.87 -24.88
N PHE A 118 -11.96 9.96 -23.59
CA PHE A 118 -10.87 10.77 -23.07
C PHE A 118 -9.51 10.26 -23.58
N MET A 119 -9.26 8.96 -23.47
CA MET A 119 -7.99 8.34 -23.85
C MET A 119 -7.75 8.40 -25.36
N ASP A 120 -8.79 8.21 -26.18
CA ASP A 120 -8.67 8.36 -27.64
C ASP A 120 -8.25 9.78 -28.04
N ARG A 121 -8.78 10.80 -27.35
CA ARG A 121 -8.38 12.19 -27.59
C ARG A 121 -7.02 12.51 -27.02
N LEU A 122 -6.71 11.96 -25.84
CA LEU A 122 -5.37 12.09 -25.26
C LEU A 122 -4.32 11.49 -26.20
N ASP A 123 -4.56 10.31 -26.77
CA ASP A 123 -3.67 9.70 -27.76
C ASP A 123 -3.50 10.58 -29.00
N GLN A 124 -4.56 11.22 -29.49
CA GLN A 124 -4.48 12.18 -30.60
C GLN A 124 -3.64 13.40 -30.25
N LEU A 125 -3.81 13.95 -29.03
CA LEU A 125 -3.08 15.10 -28.52
C LEU A 125 -1.60 14.77 -28.26
N MET A 126 -1.32 13.57 -27.77
CA MET A 126 0.02 13.10 -27.41
C MET A 126 0.81 12.60 -28.61
N ARG A 127 0.16 12.14 -29.68
CA ARG A 127 0.83 11.57 -30.88
C ARG A 127 1.99 12.44 -31.42
N PRO A 128 1.89 13.77 -31.52
CA PRO A 128 3.02 14.61 -31.96
C PRO A 128 4.18 14.68 -30.96
N LEU A 129 3.91 14.43 -29.67
CA LEU A 129 4.86 14.54 -28.57
C LEU A 129 5.54 13.21 -28.22
N LEU A 130 4.92 12.08 -28.58
CA LEU A 130 5.46 10.75 -28.26
C LEU A 130 6.93 10.57 -28.68
N PRO A 131 7.41 11.05 -29.84
CA PRO A 131 8.83 10.96 -30.18
C PRO A 131 9.75 11.72 -29.21
N MET A 132 9.26 12.78 -28.57
CA MET A 132 10.03 13.62 -27.64
C MET A 132 9.95 13.10 -26.19
N LEU A 133 8.78 12.65 -25.76
CA LEU A 133 8.54 12.18 -24.38
C LEU A 133 8.91 10.71 -24.17
N GLY A 134 9.09 9.96 -25.26
CA GLY A 134 9.40 8.53 -25.23
C GLY A 134 8.20 7.65 -24.90
N GLY A 135 8.40 6.33 -24.99
CA GLY A 135 7.37 5.34 -24.67
C GLY A 135 6.99 5.28 -23.19
N SER A 136 7.87 5.74 -22.29
CA SER A 136 7.63 5.73 -20.84
C SER A 136 6.47 6.62 -20.42
N PHE A 137 6.32 7.79 -21.04
CA PHE A 137 5.21 8.70 -20.75
C PHE A 137 3.87 8.10 -21.18
N LYS A 138 3.81 7.43 -22.34
CA LYS A 138 2.61 6.71 -22.76
C LYS A 138 2.26 5.60 -21.77
N SER A 139 3.26 4.82 -21.34
CA SER A 139 3.07 3.76 -20.34
C SER A 139 2.53 4.29 -19.01
N MET A 140 2.93 5.50 -18.59
CA MET A 140 2.43 6.16 -17.40
C MET A 140 0.92 6.46 -17.44
N LEU A 141 0.38 6.77 -18.62
CA LEU A 141 -1.05 7.03 -18.85
C LEU A 141 -1.84 5.74 -19.13
N ASP A 142 -1.26 4.82 -19.88
CA ASP A 142 -1.86 3.54 -20.23
C ASP A 142 -2.08 2.65 -18.99
N THR A 143 -1.20 2.74 -17.98
CA THR A 143 -1.26 1.89 -16.79
C THR A 143 -2.51 2.18 -15.94
N PRO A 144 -2.78 3.42 -15.48
CA PRO A 144 -4.03 3.76 -14.81
C PRO A 144 -5.27 3.46 -15.66
N ARG A 145 -5.21 3.68 -16.98
CA ARG A 145 -6.30 3.33 -17.90
C ARG A 145 -6.63 1.84 -17.85
N ARG A 146 -5.64 0.96 -18.09
CA ARG A 146 -5.86 -0.50 -18.08
C ARG A 146 -6.35 -0.99 -16.73
N GLN A 147 -5.79 -0.42 -15.65
CA GLN A 147 -6.25 -0.70 -14.30
C GLN A 147 -7.72 -0.30 -14.12
N LEU A 148 -8.11 0.90 -14.55
CA LEU A 148 -9.50 1.35 -14.52
C LEU A 148 -10.42 0.43 -15.31
N GLU A 149 -10.08 0.09 -16.54
CA GLU A 149 -10.89 -0.81 -17.37
C GLU A 149 -11.09 -2.18 -16.72
N HIS A 150 -10.02 -2.76 -16.16
CA HIS A 150 -10.10 -4.03 -15.46
C HIS A 150 -10.97 -3.92 -14.20
N GLN A 151 -10.75 -2.91 -13.36
CA GLN A 151 -11.53 -2.75 -12.14
C GLN A 151 -13.00 -2.44 -12.43
N LEU A 152 -13.29 -1.59 -13.42
CA LEU A 152 -14.67 -1.30 -13.85
C LEU A 152 -15.38 -2.56 -14.37
N ALA A 153 -14.68 -3.43 -15.10
CA ALA A 153 -15.24 -4.72 -15.50
C ALA A 153 -15.62 -5.57 -14.28
N ARG A 154 -14.73 -5.67 -13.28
CA ARG A 154 -15.02 -6.40 -12.02
C ARG A 154 -16.14 -5.77 -11.20
N VAL A 155 -16.23 -4.44 -11.19
CA VAL A 155 -17.33 -3.72 -10.54
C VAL A 155 -18.65 -4.09 -11.18
N LEU A 156 -18.74 -4.07 -12.51
CA LEU A 156 -19.96 -4.40 -13.24
C LEU A 156 -20.34 -5.89 -13.15
N ASP A 157 -19.36 -6.79 -13.14
CA ASP A 157 -19.62 -8.24 -13.14
C ASP A 157 -19.90 -8.81 -11.74
N HIS A 158 -19.29 -8.25 -10.70
CA HIS A 158 -19.26 -8.85 -9.36
C HIS A 158 -19.66 -7.92 -8.22
N HIS A 159 -19.90 -6.63 -8.50
CA HIS A 159 -20.17 -5.61 -7.48
C HIS A 159 -19.08 -5.63 -6.37
N ASP A 160 -17.82 -5.84 -6.77
CA ASP A 160 -16.71 -6.03 -5.84
C ASP A 160 -16.31 -4.72 -5.16
N ALA A 161 -16.45 -4.67 -3.83
CA ALA A 161 -16.12 -3.49 -3.03
C ALA A 161 -14.65 -3.06 -3.12
N THR A 162 -13.75 -4.03 -3.29
CA THR A 162 -12.34 -3.72 -3.50
C THR A 162 -12.12 -3.10 -4.88
N ALA A 163 -12.78 -3.63 -5.91
CA ALA A 163 -12.70 -3.09 -7.26
C ALA A 163 -13.21 -1.64 -7.31
N ILE A 164 -14.33 -1.31 -6.63
CA ILE A 164 -14.83 0.08 -6.53
C ILE A 164 -13.78 1.02 -5.91
N GLY A 165 -13.17 0.63 -4.78
CA GLY A 165 -12.16 1.48 -4.15
C GLY A 165 -10.88 1.64 -4.97
N GLN A 166 -10.51 0.60 -5.73
CA GLN A 166 -9.40 0.65 -6.69
C GLN A 166 -9.75 1.54 -7.89
N THR A 167 -10.98 1.49 -8.40
CA THR A 167 -11.49 2.41 -9.44
C THR A 167 -11.40 3.86 -8.97
N HIS A 168 -11.85 4.17 -7.75
CA HIS A 168 -11.70 5.52 -7.18
C HIS A 168 -10.23 5.99 -7.17
N THR A 169 -9.33 5.13 -6.66
CA THR A 169 -7.91 5.46 -6.55
C THR A 169 -7.30 5.71 -7.94
N ALA A 170 -7.55 4.82 -8.90
CA ALA A 170 -7.03 4.96 -10.25
C ALA A 170 -7.64 6.15 -11.01
N LEU A 171 -8.91 6.50 -10.73
CA LEU A 171 -9.58 7.67 -11.30
C LEU A 171 -8.94 8.97 -10.81
N ARG A 172 -8.67 9.06 -9.51
CA ARG A 172 -7.96 10.20 -8.91
C ARG A 172 -6.55 10.33 -9.49
N ASP A 173 -5.82 9.22 -9.58
CA ASP A 173 -4.45 9.21 -10.10
C ASP A 173 -4.43 9.61 -11.60
N LEU A 174 -5.42 9.16 -12.39
CA LEU A 174 -5.61 9.61 -13.77
C LEU A 174 -5.90 11.11 -13.82
N LEU A 175 -6.88 11.62 -13.07
CA LEU A 175 -7.19 13.06 -13.02
C LEU A 175 -5.98 13.92 -12.62
N GLN A 176 -5.13 13.42 -11.71
CA GLN A 176 -3.88 14.08 -11.34
C GLN A 176 -2.89 14.17 -12.52
N GLN A 177 -2.73 13.09 -13.28
CA GLN A 177 -1.89 13.08 -14.48
C GLN A 177 -2.45 14.00 -15.58
N VAL A 178 -3.78 14.02 -15.75
CA VAL A 178 -4.42 14.90 -16.73
C VAL A 178 -4.29 16.37 -16.33
N GLY A 179 -4.43 16.71 -15.05
CA GLY A 179 -4.20 18.06 -14.56
C GLY A 179 -2.79 18.56 -14.92
N ALA A 180 -1.78 17.70 -14.79
CA ALA A 180 -0.41 18.01 -15.19
C ALA A 180 -0.25 18.24 -16.71
N LEU A 181 -0.98 17.48 -17.54
CA LEU A 181 -1.01 17.67 -18.99
C LEU A 181 -1.71 18.96 -19.41
N SER A 182 -2.80 19.32 -18.74
CA SER A 182 -3.54 20.56 -19.03
C SER A 182 -2.66 21.81 -18.81
N MET A 183 -1.69 21.76 -17.91
CA MET A 183 -0.70 22.85 -17.75
C MET A 183 0.24 22.99 -18.93
N MET A 184 0.51 21.91 -19.67
CA MET A 184 1.26 21.97 -20.92
C MET A 184 0.40 22.48 -22.08
N GLY A 185 -0.93 22.50 -21.91
CA GLY A 185 -1.91 22.94 -22.91
C GLY A 185 -1.53 24.22 -23.67
N PRO A 186 -1.12 25.32 -23.01
CA PRO A 186 -0.69 26.53 -23.71
C PRO A 186 0.54 26.31 -24.62
N MET A 187 1.52 25.53 -24.17
CA MET A 187 2.70 25.18 -24.98
C MET A 187 2.31 24.28 -26.17
N LEU A 188 1.39 23.33 -25.94
CA LEU A 188 0.91 22.40 -26.96
C LEU A 188 0.01 23.08 -28.00
N GLY A 189 -0.82 24.04 -27.57
CA GLY A 189 -1.69 24.84 -28.45
C GLY A 189 -0.88 25.70 -29.43
N CYS A 190 0.28 26.19 -29.02
CA CYS A 190 1.20 26.89 -29.92
C CYS A 190 1.77 25.98 -31.03
N MET A 191 1.92 24.68 -30.77
CA MET A 191 2.49 23.74 -31.75
C MET A 191 1.44 23.13 -32.69
N SER A 192 0.18 23.00 -32.25
CA SER A 192 -0.86 22.30 -33.01
C SER A 192 -1.68 23.19 -33.95
N GLY A 193 -1.54 24.53 -33.88
CA GLY A 193 -2.23 25.48 -34.78
C GLY A 193 -3.77 25.46 -34.70
N GLY A 194 -4.34 24.70 -33.75
CA GLY A 194 -5.78 24.48 -33.62
C GLY A 194 -6.36 25.26 -32.44
N SER A 195 -7.13 26.31 -32.74
CA SER A 195 -7.84 27.12 -31.75
C SER A 195 -9.20 26.48 -31.40
N GLY A 196 -9.30 25.79 -30.25
CA GLY A 196 -10.56 25.72 -29.50
C GLY A 196 -11.24 24.37 -29.24
N SER A 197 -10.69 23.22 -29.66
CA SER A 197 -11.41 21.92 -29.51
C SER A 197 -11.00 21.05 -28.31
N SER A 198 -9.98 21.41 -27.52
CA SER A 198 -9.41 20.49 -26.50
C SER A 198 -10.15 20.46 -25.15
N THR A 199 -10.94 21.49 -24.81
CA THR A 199 -11.60 21.58 -23.50
C THR A 199 -12.81 20.65 -23.35
N VAL A 200 -13.60 20.49 -24.41
CA VAL A 200 -14.88 19.75 -24.38
C VAL A 200 -14.74 18.27 -23.98
N ALA A 201 -13.62 17.62 -24.34
CA ALA A 201 -13.39 16.21 -24.03
C ALA A 201 -13.16 15.96 -22.54
N PHE A 202 -12.42 16.90 -21.94
CA PHE A 202 -12.10 16.85 -20.53
C PHE A 202 -13.38 17.03 -19.71
N ASP A 203 -14.27 17.92 -20.15
CA ASP A 203 -15.56 18.18 -19.49
C ASP A 203 -16.40 16.90 -19.40
N ASN A 204 -16.53 16.12 -20.48
CA ASN A 204 -17.29 14.85 -20.49
C ASN A 204 -16.73 13.83 -19.50
N PHE A 205 -15.41 13.61 -19.51
CA PHE A 205 -14.76 12.67 -18.58
C PHE A 205 -14.89 13.13 -17.13
N THR A 206 -14.68 14.42 -16.85
CA THR A 206 -14.87 14.96 -15.49
C THR A 206 -16.31 14.86 -15.03
N ALA A 207 -17.29 15.05 -15.92
CA ALA A 207 -18.70 14.89 -15.60
C ALA A 207 -19.05 13.41 -15.30
N ALA A 208 -18.52 12.47 -16.08
CA ALA A 208 -18.70 11.04 -15.85
C ALA A 208 -18.05 10.59 -14.53
N ALA A 209 -16.83 11.08 -14.24
CA ALA A 209 -16.13 10.86 -12.97
C ALA A 209 -16.95 11.39 -11.78
N ALA A 210 -17.49 12.62 -11.89
CA ALA A 210 -18.31 13.22 -10.84
C ALA A 210 -19.63 12.48 -10.63
N ALA A 211 -20.28 12.03 -11.70
CA ALA A 211 -21.50 11.22 -11.63
C ALA A 211 -21.24 9.87 -10.94
N PHE A 212 -20.12 9.21 -11.26
CA PHE A 212 -19.70 7.98 -10.60
C PHE A 212 -19.49 8.18 -9.09
N GLU A 213 -18.75 9.22 -8.69
CA GLU A 213 -18.51 9.50 -7.27
C GLU A 213 -19.78 9.85 -6.50
N ALA A 214 -20.68 10.63 -7.12
CA ALA A 214 -21.98 10.94 -6.56
C ALA A 214 -22.80 9.67 -6.29
N ALA A 215 -22.93 8.80 -7.30
CA ALA A 215 -23.67 7.55 -7.17
C ALA A 215 -23.02 6.60 -6.15
N ARG A 216 -21.69 6.49 -6.15
CA ARG A 216 -20.92 5.65 -5.22
C ARG A 216 -21.14 6.07 -3.77
N GLN A 217 -21.16 7.37 -3.50
CA GLN A 217 -21.36 7.88 -2.13
C GLN A 217 -22.83 7.86 -1.69
N ALA A 218 -23.77 8.06 -2.62
CA ALA A 218 -25.18 7.82 -2.36
C ALA A 218 -25.44 6.36 -1.96
N ALA A 219 -24.69 5.42 -2.57
CA ALA A 219 -24.70 4.01 -2.25
C ALA A 219 -24.02 3.65 -0.91
N CYS A 220 -23.16 4.49 -0.34
CA CYS A 220 -22.50 4.21 0.95
C CYS A 220 -23.48 4.24 2.13
N SER A 221 -23.14 3.54 3.22
CA SER A 221 -23.92 3.64 4.46
C SER A 221 -23.80 5.03 5.10
N THR A 222 -24.79 5.43 5.90
CA THR A 222 -24.76 6.70 6.65
C THR A 222 -23.52 6.81 7.54
N GLN A 223 -23.11 5.70 8.16
CA GLN A 223 -21.91 5.68 9.01
C GLN A 223 -20.64 5.95 8.20
N GLN A 224 -20.50 5.37 7.01
CA GLN A 224 -19.33 5.59 6.15
C GLN A 224 -19.30 7.02 5.60
N ARG A 225 -20.45 7.55 5.16
CA ARG A 225 -20.54 8.97 4.76
C ARG A 225 -20.15 9.91 5.90
N GLN A 226 -20.62 9.63 7.11
CA GLN A 226 -20.24 10.40 8.30
C GLN A 226 -18.74 10.32 8.56
N HIS A 227 -18.13 9.12 8.46
CA HIS A 227 -16.69 8.95 8.64
C HIS A 227 -15.87 9.75 7.61
N ILE A 228 -16.26 9.75 6.34
CA ILE A 228 -15.63 10.57 5.30
C ILE A 228 -15.68 12.06 5.67
N ARG A 229 -16.82 12.57 6.14
CA ARG A 229 -16.96 13.98 6.54
C ARG A 229 -16.12 14.32 7.76
N GLU A 230 -16.03 13.42 8.74
CA GLU A 230 -15.18 13.60 9.92
C GLU A 230 -13.70 13.70 9.52
N GLU A 231 -13.23 12.85 8.61
CA GLU A 231 -11.85 12.93 8.09
C GLU A 231 -11.63 14.17 7.20
N LEU A 232 -12.62 14.60 6.41
CA LEU A 232 -12.53 15.83 5.61
C LEU A 232 -12.46 17.08 6.50
N ARG A 233 -13.26 17.16 7.55
CA ARG A 233 -13.18 18.27 8.53
C ARG A 233 -11.84 18.31 9.24
N ARG A 234 -11.33 17.15 9.65
CA ARG A 234 -9.99 17.03 10.20
C ARG A 234 -8.93 17.52 9.20
N LEU A 235 -9.05 17.15 7.93
CA LEU A 235 -8.16 17.62 6.88
C LEU A 235 -8.21 19.14 6.72
N LEU A 236 -9.40 19.76 6.69
CA LEU A 236 -9.57 21.21 6.61
C LEU A 236 -8.86 21.93 7.78
N ASP A 237 -9.05 21.46 9.01
CA ASP A 237 -8.43 22.05 10.21
C ASP A 237 -6.89 21.98 10.17
N VAL A 238 -6.35 20.88 9.65
CA VAL A 238 -4.90 20.71 9.51
C VAL A 238 -4.36 21.50 8.32
N ALA A 239 -5.11 21.56 7.22
CA ALA A 239 -4.76 22.32 6.03
C ALA A 239 -4.65 23.82 6.33
N GLU A 240 -5.53 24.38 7.16
CA GLU A 240 -5.43 25.78 7.61
C GLU A 240 -4.09 26.08 8.29
N ARG A 241 -3.65 25.20 9.19
CA ARG A 241 -2.34 25.33 9.86
C ARG A 241 -1.19 25.21 8.86
N TYR A 242 -1.31 24.30 7.89
CA TYR A 242 -0.34 24.13 6.82
C TYR A 242 -0.25 25.37 5.91
N MET A 243 -1.37 25.94 5.47
CA MET A 243 -1.36 27.15 4.63
C MET A 243 -0.80 28.36 5.39
N ALA A 244 -1.12 28.50 6.68
CA ALA A 244 -0.51 29.53 7.53
C ALA A 244 1.03 29.37 7.62
N HIS A 245 1.52 28.14 7.74
CA HIS A 245 2.94 27.82 7.74
C HIS A 245 3.61 28.13 6.39
N VAL A 246 2.98 27.79 5.27
CA VAL A 246 3.46 28.13 3.93
C VAL A 246 3.59 29.64 3.74
N ARG A 247 2.55 30.41 4.09
CA ARG A 247 2.57 31.88 4.01
C ARG A 247 3.65 32.49 4.90
N MET A 248 3.86 31.94 6.10
CA MET A 248 4.94 32.37 6.98
C MET A 248 6.30 32.16 6.32
N LYS A 249 6.55 30.99 5.73
CA LYS A 249 7.80 30.70 4.99
C LYS A 249 8.01 31.67 3.82
N GLU A 250 6.95 31.93 3.04
CA GLU A 250 6.98 32.88 1.92
C GLU A 250 7.35 34.30 2.39
N ARG A 251 6.74 34.79 3.48
CA ARG A 251 7.09 36.09 4.09
C ARG A 251 8.53 36.17 4.59
N LEU A 252 9.11 35.04 4.99
CA LEU A 252 10.52 34.93 5.38
C LEU A 252 11.47 34.80 4.18
N GLY A 253 10.97 34.88 2.94
CA GLY A 253 11.77 34.74 1.73
C GLY A 253 12.22 33.30 1.45
N THR A 254 11.62 32.31 2.12
CA THR A 254 11.89 30.90 1.84
C THR A 254 11.08 30.48 0.62
N ALA A 255 11.72 29.86 -0.38
CA ALA A 255 11.03 29.33 -1.54
C ALA A 255 10.01 28.26 -1.12
N VAL A 256 8.74 28.48 -1.45
CA VAL A 256 7.61 27.57 -1.13
C VAL A 256 7.14 26.75 -2.34
N GLY A 257 7.61 27.07 -3.55
CA GLY A 257 7.26 26.35 -4.78
C GLY A 257 5.74 26.24 -4.99
N SER A 258 5.30 25.06 -5.42
CA SER A 258 3.88 24.69 -5.61
C SER A 258 3.00 24.91 -4.38
N SER A 259 3.56 24.89 -3.17
CA SER A 259 2.76 25.15 -1.96
C SER A 259 2.29 26.60 -1.86
N GLY A 260 3.05 27.55 -2.42
CA GLY A 260 2.62 28.95 -2.50
C GLY A 260 1.38 29.10 -3.38
N GLU A 261 1.37 28.44 -4.55
CA GLU A 261 0.21 28.42 -5.45
C GLU A 261 -1.02 27.80 -4.76
N LEU A 262 -0.82 26.70 -4.02
CA LEU A 262 -1.89 26.08 -3.23
C LEU A 262 -2.45 27.05 -2.17
N ALA A 263 -1.57 27.75 -1.44
CA ALA A 263 -1.99 28.70 -0.41
C ALA A 263 -2.76 29.90 -0.98
N CYS A 264 -2.44 30.33 -2.21
CA CYS A 264 -3.18 31.35 -2.95
C CYS A 264 -4.56 30.84 -3.40
N GLN A 265 -4.64 29.62 -3.94
CA GLN A 265 -5.90 28.99 -4.35
C GLN A 265 -6.82 28.70 -3.16
N TRP A 266 -6.22 28.43 -1.98
CA TRP A 266 -6.93 28.17 -0.74
C TRP A 266 -7.78 29.36 -0.30
N ASP A 267 -7.23 30.58 -0.31
CA ASP A 267 -7.89 31.80 0.19
C ASP A 267 -8.75 32.53 -0.86
N ALA A 268 -8.63 32.15 -2.14
CA ALA A 268 -9.37 32.81 -3.20
C ALA A 268 -10.89 32.77 -2.91
N PRO A 269 -11.67 33.83 -3.19
CA PRO A 269 -13.12 33.78 -3.05
C PRO A 269 -13.72 32.65 -3.90
N GLY A 270 -14.41 31.70 -3.27
CA GLY A 270 -14.88 30.47 -3.93
C GLY A 270 -13.78 29.48 -4.32
N GLY A 271 -12.57 29.67 -3.78
CA GLY A 271 -11.39 28.85 -3.99
C GLY A 271 -11.45 27.50 -3.27
N LEU A 272 -10.30 26.85 -3.13
CA LEU A 272 -10.21 25.45 -2.71
C LEU A 272 -10.81 25.22 -1.32
N ARG A 273 -10.56 26.12 -0.36
CA ARG A 273 -11.13 26.02 0.99
C ARG A 273 -12.66 26.00 0.95
N ALA A 274 -13.26 26.99 0.29
CA ALA A 274 -14.72 27.12 0.21
C ALA A 274 -15.37 25.96 -0.58
N GLN A 275 -14.65 25.39 -1.56
CA GLN A 275 -15.08 24.18 -2.25
C GLN A 275 -15.11 22.99 -1.29
N LEU A 276 -14.04 22.74 -0.54
CA LEU A 276 -13.94 21.63 0.40
C LEU A 276 -14.90 21.78 1.60
N GLU A 277 -15.09 23.00 2.11
CA GLU A 277 -16.09 23.29 3.16
C GLU A 277 -17.51 22.94 2.68
N ARG A 278 -17.86 23.29 1.43
CA ARG A 278 -19.12 22.86 0.82
C ARG A 278 -19.23 21.34 0.74
N LEU A 279 -18.18 20.65 0.29
CA LEU A 279 -18.18 19.17 0.24
C LEU A 279 -18.30 18.53 1.63
N ALA A 280 -17.85 19.20 2.70
CA ALA A 280 -17.98 18.73 4.08
C ALA A 280 -19.39 18.95 4.67
N ASP A 281 -20.11 19.95 4.16
CA ASP A 281 -21.49 20.27 4.54
C ASP A 281 -22.51 19.50 3.70
N GLU A 282 -22.16 19.18 2.45
CA GLU A 282 -22.96 18.35 1.56
C GLU A 282 -22.95 16.87 1.98
N ASP A 283 -23.99 16.14 1.56
CA ASP A 283 -24.10 14.72 1.88
C ASP A 283 -23.12 13.84 1.08
N CYS A 284 -22.56 14.36 -0.01
CA CYS A 284 -21.67 13.65 -0.93
C CYS A 284 -20.55 14.53 -1.51
N VAL A 285 -19.36 13.93 -1.67
CA VAL A 285 -18.17 14.50 -2.27
C VAL A 285 -18.14 14.12 -3.75
N THR A 286 -18.69 14.94 -4.63
CA THR A 286 -18.90 14.58 -6.05
C THR A 286 -17.76 15.02 -6.96
N ASP A 287 -17.10 16.15 -6.67
CA ASP A 287 -16.01 16.67 -7.47
C ASP A 287 -14.64 16.27 -6.91
N LEU A 288 -13.86 15.53 -7.71
CA LEU A 288 -12.51 15.10 -7.36
C LEU A 288 -11.44 16.15 -7.68
N MET A 289 -11.73 17.16 -8.51
CA MET A 289 -10.73 18.17 -8.91
C MET A 289 -10.18 18.97 -7.72
N PRO A 290 -11.00 19.44 -6.75
CA PRO A 290 -10.51 20.05 -5.52
C PRO A 290 -9.59 19.10 -4.74
N LEU A 291 -9.89 17.80 -4.76
CA LEU A 291 -9.11 16.80 -4.03
C LEU A 291 -7.74 16.54 -4.67
N VAL A 292 -7.67 16.55 -6.00
CA VAL A 292 -6.40 16.45 -6.75
C VAL A 292 -5.51 17.66 -6.44
N ALA A 293 -6.08 18.85 -6.32
CA ALA A 293 -5.32 20.07 -5.99
C ALA A 293 -4.66 20.01 -4.59
N LEU A 294 -5.22 19.25 -3.64
CA LEU A 294 -4.66 19.09 -2.29
C LEU A 294 -3.29 18.39 -2.26
N GLN A 295 -2.97 17.57 -3.27
CA GLN A 295 -1.73 16.79 -3.36
C GLN A 295 -0.56 17.58 -3.99
N GLY A 296 -0.78 18.80 -4.48
CA GLY A 296 0.27 19.64 -5.03
C GLY A 296 -0.32 20.86 -5.72
N GLY A 297 0.00 22.06 -5.22
CA GLY A 297 -0.53 23.30 -5.80
C GLY A 297 -0.09 23.47 -7.24
N GLY A 298 -1.08 23.59 -8.12
CA GLY A 298 -0.94 24.03 -9.52
C GLY A 298 -0.04 23.15 -10.39
N GLY A 299 1.28 23.18 -10.19
CA GLY A 299 2.34 22.64 -11.05
C GLY A 299 2.30 21.14 -11.42
N GLY A 300 1.70 20.29 -10.57
CA GLY A 300 1.63 18.84 -10.77
C GLY A 300 2.99 18.11 -10.83
N MET A 301 2.94 16.80 -11.04
CA MET A 301 4.11 15.90 -11.17
C MET A 301 5.10 16.35 -12.26
N MET A 302 4.60 16.99 -13.32
CA MET A 302 5.43 17.49 -14.43
C MET A 302 6.25 18.71 -14.05
N SER A 303 5.71 19.66 -13.28
CA SER A 303 6.50 20.81 -12.79
C SER A 303 7.63 20.32 -11.89
N ASP A 304 7.36 19.38 -10.99
CA ASP A 304 8.39 18.75 -10.15
C ASP A 304 9.43 18.01 -10.98
N MET A 305 9.01 17.35 -12.07
CA MET A 305 9.91 16.70 -13.01
C MET A 305 10.80 17.72 -13.73
N PHE A 306 10.24 18.77 -14.31
CA PHE A 306 11.01 19.82 -15.00
C PHE A 306 11.96 20.55 -14.05
N ALA A 307 11.52 20.86 -12.83
CA ALA A 307 12.36 21.47 -11.80
C ALA A 307 13.56 20.58 -11.46
N LYS A 308 13.39 19.26 -11.42
CA LYS A 308 14.47 18.29 -11.14
C LYS A 308 15.36 17.98 -12.36
N MET A 309 14.85 18.14 -13.58
CA MET A 309 15.64 17.98 -14.80
C MET A 309 16.59 19.16 -15.07
N MET A 310 16.26 20.35 -14.57
CA MET A 310 17.13 21.51 -14.70
C MET A 310 18.41 21.28 -13.89
N PRO A 311 19.62 21.35 -14.49
CA PRO A 311 20.90 21.08 -13.82
C PRO A 311 21.23 22.00 -12.62
N GLN A 312 20.42 23.03 -12.40
CA GLN A 312 20.61 24.02 -11.35
C GLN A 312 19.91 23.58 -10.05
N GLY A 313 20.54 22.66 -9.31
CA GLY A 313 20.36 22.58 -7.86
C GLY A 313 19.55 21.42 -7.28
N SER A 314 19.87 20.17 -7.65
CA SER A 314 19.53 19.00 -6.81
C SER A 314 20.23 19.00 -5.44
N ALA A 315 21.09 19.98 -5.17
CA ALA A 315 21.73 20.24 -3.88
C ALA A 315 20.82 20.95 -2.85
N SER A 316 19.49 20.98 -3.05
CA SER A 316 18.58 21.26 -1.94
C SER A 316 18.67 20.10 -0.95
N GLY A 317 19.53 20.30 0.06
CA GLY A 317 20.15 19.23 0.84
C GLY A 317 19.18 18.18 1.34
N VAL A 318 19.61 16.92 1.27
CA VAL A 318 18.90 15.74 1.76
C VAL A 318 18.49 15.84 3.24
N SER A 319 19.08 16.78 3.99
CA SER A 319 18.74 17.07 5.39
C SER A 319 17.72 18.19 5.59
N ALA A 320 17.21 18.86 4.55
CA ALA A 320 16.24 19.93 4.73
C ALA A 320 14.86 19.37 5.10
N ALA A 321 14.20 19.99 6.09
CA ALA A 321 12.81 19.70 6.41
C ALA A 321 11.92 19.88 5.16
N PRO A 322 10.90 19.03 4.95
CA PRO A 322 10.06 19.15 3.78
C PRO A 322 9.38 20.53 3.76
N ALA A 323 9.43 21.16 2.59
CA ALA A 323 8.70 22.41 2.36
C ALA A 323 7.22 22.15 2.06
N ALA A 324 6.92 20.99 1.49
CA ALA A 324 5.62 20.61 0.96
C ALA A 324 5.34 19.11 1.15
N VAL A 325 4.09 18.71 0.94
CA VAL A 325 3.72 17.31 0.71
C VAL A 325 4.22 16.82 -0.64
N GLU A 326 4.50 15.52 -0.74
CA GLU A 326 5.05 14.86 -1.92
C GLU A 326 4.16 13.64 -2.26
N SER A 327 3.67 13.54 -3.49
CA SER A 327 2.78 12.43 -3.91
C SER A 327 3.52 11.29 -4.61
N LEU A 328 4.51 11.60 -5.45
CA LEU A 328 5.32 10.62 -6.18
C LEU A 328 6.74 11.16 -6.40
N PRO A 329 7.56 11.28 -5.35
CA PRO A 329 8.94 11.70 -5.50
C PRO A 329 9.76 10.65 -6.27
N PHE A 330 10.93 11.07 -6.72
CA PHE A 330 11.86 10.27 -7.52
C PHE A 330 13.06 9.88 -6.67
N LEU A 331 13.49 8.63 -6.81
CA LEU A 331 14.69 8.09 -6.20
C LEU A 331 15.64 7.62 -7.29
N ASP A 332 16.78 8.29 -7.41
CA ASP A 332 17.79 7.95 -8.39
C ASP A 332 18.37 6.54 -8.09
N PRO A 333 18.28 5.56 -9.02
CA PRO A 333 18.82 4.23 -8.83
C PRO A 333 20.34 4.22 -8.64
N ASP A 334 21.07 5.23 -9.13
CA ASP A 334 22.51 5.33 -8.93
C ASP A 334 22.85 5.61 -7.46
N LEU A 335 21.99 6.35 -6.74
CA LEU A 335 22.14 6.54 -5.28
C LEU A 335 21.94 5.24 -4.50
N LEU A 336 21.21 4.27 -5.07
CA LEU A 336 20.95 2.97 -4.46
C LEU A 336 22.01 1.92 -4.80
N SER A 337 22.73 2.08 -5.92
CA SER A 337 23.75 1.14 -6.40
C SER A 337 25.18 1.52 -6.02
N ILE A 338 25.47 2.81 -5.86
CA ILE A 338 26.79 3.31 -5.47
C ILE A 338 26.94 3.21 -3.94
N ARG A 339 28.19 3.16 -3.43
CA ARG A 339 28.54 3.29 -2.00
C ARG A 339 28.21 4.70 -1.44
N TYR A 340 27.01 5.20 -1.71
CA TYR A 340 26.52 6.45 -1.16
C TYR A 340 26.43 6.35 0.37
N ASP A 341 26.59 7.49 1.04
CA ASP A 341 26.48 7.54 2.49
C ASP A 341 25.07 7.08 2.89
N ALA A 342 25.01 5.96 3.61
CA ALA A 342 23.77 5.42 4.12
C ALA A 342 23.04 6.44 5.00
N ALA A 343 23.74 7.40 5.62
CA ALA A 343 23.13 8.49 6.38
C ALA A 343 22.33 9.46 5.49
N GLU A 344 22.81 9.76 4.29
CA GLU A 344 22.12 10.63 3.34
C GLU A 344 20.80 10.01 2.89
N LEU A 345 20.82 8.76 2.40
CA LEU A 345 19.59 8.05 2.03
C LEU A 345 18.60 7.95 3.20
N ARG A 346 19.09 7.78 4.44
CA ARG A 346 18.23 7.78 5.63
C ARG A 346 17.65 9.16 5.94
N GLY A 347 18.39 10.24 5.69
CA GLY A 347 17.87 11.61 5.76
C GLY A 347 16.73 11.83 4.76
N LEU A 348 16.87 11.32 3.54
CA LEU A 348 15.82 11.38 2.52
C LEU A 348 14.57 10.59 2.94
N VAL A 349 14.75 9.37 3.44
CA VAL A 349 13.64 8.55 3.97
C VAL A 349 12.96 9.22 5.17
N ALA A 350 13.74 9.85 6.07
CA ALA A 350 13.18 10.59 7.20
C ALA A 350 12.35 11.79 6.73
N ARG A 351 12.81 12.52 5.71
CA ARG A 351 12.01 13.59 5.08
C ARG A 351 10.71 13.04 4.48
N TRP A 352 10.78 11.98 3.69
CA TRP A 352 9.57 11.36 3.11
C TRP A 352 8.66 10.75 4.16
N SER A 353 9.19 10.35 5.31
CA SER A 353 8.34 9.89 6.39
C SER A 353 7.34 10.95 6.85
N GLU A 354 7.68 12.23 6.66
CA GLU A 354 6.87 13.39 6.98
C GLU A 354 6.07 13.92 5.78
N SER A 355 6.64 13.96 4.56
CA SER A 355 5.97 14.60 3.42
C SER A 355 5.17 13.67 2.51
N LEU A 356 5.44 12.36 2.55
CA LEU A 356 4.94 11.44 1.53
C LEU A 356 3.47 11.06 1.75
N VAL A 357 2.67 11.31 0.72
CA VAL A 357 1.25 10.93 0.57
C VAL A 357 1.17 9.73 -0.37
N ASN A 358 0.22 8.81 -0.15
CA ASN A 358 0.05 7.52 -0.86
C ASN A 358 1.21 6.52 -0.70
N GLY A 359 2.38 6.93 -0.22
CA GLY A 359 3.51 6.05 0.07
C GLY A 359 4.33 5.61 -1.14
N ALA A 360 4.02 6.06 -2.36
CA ALA A 360 4.74 5.64 -3.56
C ALA A 360 5.95 6.53 -3.87
N VAL A 361 7.09 5.93 -4.21
CA VAL A 361 8.31 6.60 -4.66
C VAL A 361 8.76 5.93 -5.96
N MET A 362 8.84 6.69 -7.04
CA MET A 362 9.30 6.14 -8.33
C MET A 362 10.82 5.99 -8.32
N VAL A 363 11.32 4.82 -8.73
CA VAL A 363 12.76 4.58 -8.86
C VAL A 363 13.20 4.94 -10.28
N GLY A 364 14.09 5.90 -10.40
CA GLY A 364 14.42 6.61 -11.64
C GLY A 364 13.56 7.88 -11.79
N SER A 365 13.30 8.26 -13.03
CA SER A 365 12.41 9.38 -13.37
C SER A 365 11.36 8.97 -14.40
N PRO A 366 10.30 9.75 -14.64
CA PRO A 366 9.29 9.44 -15.66
C PRO A 366 9.88 9.26 -17.07
N ILE A 367 10.94 10.00 -17.36
CA ILE A 367 11.62 9.99 -18.67
C ILE A 367 12.69 8.89 -18.72
N ARG A 368 13.28 8.57 -17.57
CA ARG A 368 14.28 7.51 -17.43
C ARG A 368 13.93 6.62 -16.23
N PRO A 369 12.85 5.83 -16.33
CA PRO A 369 12.49 4.93 -15.25
C PRO A 369 13.61 3.90 -15.10
N MET A 370 13.82 3.41 -13.88
CA MET A 370 14.72 2.28 -13.70
C MET A 370 14.13 1.09 -14.45
N ARG A 371 14.90 0.56 -15.40
CA ARG A 371 14.53 -0.59 -16.20
C ARG A 371 14.75 -1.86 -15.40
N LEU A 372 13.74 -2.72 -15.41
CA LEU A 372 13.88 -4.11 -15.01
C LEU A 372 13.98 -4.97 -16.28
N SER A 373 14.91 -5.91 -16.32
CA SER A 373 15.08 -6.87 -17.42
C SER A 373 14.96 -8.30 -16.88
N CYS A 374 14.46 -9.22 -17.71
CA CYS A 374 14.45 -10.65 -17.42
C CYS A 374 15.68 -11.38 -18.00
N ALA A 375 16.41 -10.75 -18.93
CA ALA A 375 17.61 -11.34 -19.50
C ALA A 375 18.71 -11.36 -18.44
N SER A 376 19.50 -12.43 -18.38
CA SER A 376 20.66 -12.53 -17.49
C SER A 376 21.73 -11.50 -17.90
N SER A 377 21.52 -10.24 -17.51
CA SER A 377 22.32 -9.08 -17.86
C SER A 377 22.81 -8.37 -16.59
N PRO A 378 23.81 -7.49 -16.70
CA PRO A 378 24.19 -6.57 -15.63
C PRO A 378 23.01 -5.78 -15.03
N ASP A 379 21.90 -5.62 -15.76
CA ASP A 379 20.71 -4.92 -15.28
C ASP A 379 19.95 -5.72 -14.22
N VAL A 380 19.94 -7.06 -14.32
CA VAL A 380 19.35 -7.91 -13.25
C VAL A 380 20.16 -7.78 -11.97
N GLU A 381 21.49 -7.75 -12.07
CA GLU A 381 22.36 -7.53 -10.92
C GLU A 381 22.08 -6.19 -10.24
N HIS A 382 21.99 -5.15 -11.06
CA HIS A 382 21.67 -3.81 -10.60
C HIS A 382 20.27 -3.76 -9.96
N ALA A 383 19.27 -4.41 -10.56
CA ALA A 383 17.93 -4.54 -10.00
C ALA A 383 17.91 -5.24 -8.64
N ILE A 384 18.63 -6.35 -8.49
CA ILE A 384 18.73 -7.07 -7.21
C ILE A 384 19.34 -6.17 -6.14
N GLN A 385 20.42 -5.46 -6.46
CA GLN A 385 21.08 -4.53 -5.53
C GLN A 385 20.14 -3.40 -5.11
N VAL A 386 19.44 -2.80 -6.07
CA VAL A 386 18.45 -1.75 -5.81
C VAL A 386 17.32 -2.27 -4.92
N LEU A 387 16.73 -3.43 -5.23
CA LEU A 387 15.67 -4.03 -4.42
C LEU A 387 16.14 -4.28 -2.99
N GLN A 388 17.32 -4.87 -2.80
CA GLN A 388 17.89 -5.07 -1.47
C GLN A 388 18.07 -3.75 -0.73
N ARG A 389 18.57 -2.72 -1.40
CA ARG A 389 18.79 -1.41 -0.79
C ARG A 389 17.50 -0.70 -0.41
N LEU A 390 16.47 -0.79 -1.24
CA LEU A 390 15.13 -0.28 -0.94
C LEU A 390 14.57 -0.92 0.33
N LEU A 391 14.64 -2.25 0.41
CA LEU A 391 14.15 -2.95 1.58
C LEU A 391 15.00 -2.68 2.83
N GLU A 392 16.31 -2.51 2.67
CA GLU A 392 17.20 -2.09 3.76
C GLU A 392 16.82 -0.73 4.29
N LEU A 393 16.37 0.20 3.43
CA LEU A 393 15.90 1.55 3.78
C LEU A 393 14.48 1.55 4.38
N GLY A 394 13.77 0.43 4.30
CA GLY A 394 12.44 0.25 4.86
C GLY A 394 11.32 0.43 3.84
N PHE A 395 11.60 0.41 2.54
CA PHE A 395 10.58 0.36 1.50
C PHE A 395 10.07 -1.08 1.30
N GLY A 396 8.87 -1.24 0.78
CA GLY A 396 8.49 -2.37 -0.06
C GLY A 396 8.73 -2.01 -1.53
N TYR A 397 8.35 -2.88 -2.46
CA TYR A 397 8.44 -2.55 -3.88
C TYR A 397 7.34 -3.22 -4.70
N VAL A 398 7.02 -2.61 -5.83
CA VAL A 398 6.14 -3.16 -6.86
C VAL A 398 6.73 -2.87 -8.24
N ALA A 399 6.47 -3.75 -9.20
CA ALA A 399 6.83 -3.55 -10.60
C ALA A 399 5.56 -3.30 -11.42
N GLN A 400 5.62 -2.36 -12.35
CA GLN A 400 4.58 -2.08 -13.35
C GLN A 400 5.15 -2.32 -14.75
N GLY A 401 4.40 -2.89 -15.70
CA GLY A 401 4.81 -2.90 -17.12
C GLY A 401 4.54 -4.14 -17.97
N ASP A 402 3.97 -5.23 -17.46
CA ASP A 402 3.94 -6.52 -18.21
C ASP A 402 2.54 -7.01 -18.63
N ALA A 403 1.46 -6.42 -18.12
CA ALA A 403 0.16 -7.11 -18.08
C ALA A 403 -0.67 -7.10 -19.38
N GLY A 404 -0.15 -6.69 -20.54
CA GLY A 404 -1.00 -6.75 -21.74
C GLY A 404 -0.49 -6.02 -22.97
N GLN A 405 0.68 -6.36 -23.46
CA GLN A 405 0.86 -6.18 -24.90
C GLN A 405 0.05 -7.27 -25.58
N ASP A 406 -1.05 -6.83 -26.19
CA ASP A 406 -1.91 -7.62 -27.06
C ASP A 406 -1.03 -8.48 -27.97
N SER A 407 -1.09 -9.80 -27.79
CA SER A 407 -0.29 -10.78 -28.55
C SER A 407 -0.61 -10.79 -30.06
N SER A 408 -1.48 -9.89 -30.49
CA SER A 408 -1.99 -9.75 -31.86
C SER A 408 -1.11 -8.87 -32.75
N GLN A 409 -0.20 -8.05 -32.19
CA GLN A 409 0.83 -7.38 -32.99
C GLN A 409 2.10 -8.23 -33.04
N PRO A 410 2.60 -8.61 -34.24
CA PRO A 410 3.89 -9.26 -34.38
C PRO A 410 4.97 -8.27 -33.94
N GLN A 411 5.35 -8.37 -32.66
CA GLN A 411 6.47 -7.65 -32.12
C GLN A 411 7.72 -8.15 -32.83
N SER A 412 8.56 -7.21 -33.28
CA SER A 412 9.96 -7.53 -33.51
C SER A 412 10.46 -8.28 -32.28
N GLU A 413 10.98 -9.49 -32.46
CA GLU A 413 11.40 -10.44 -31.40
C GLU A 413 12.42 -9.87 -30.40
N GLU A 414 12.86 -8.62 -30.58
CA GLU A 414 13.88 -7.93 -29.79
C GLU A 414 13.36 -6.71 -29.00
N ALA A 415 12.07 -6.39 -29.01
CA ALA A 415 11.54 -5.33 -28.15
C ALA A 415 11.52 -5.81 -26.70
N GLU A 416 12.62 -5.60 -25.98
CA GLU A 416 12.78 -5.93 -24.56
C GLU A 416 11.57 -5.40 -23.78
N LYS A 417 10.87 -6.29 -23.08
CA LYS A 417 9.80 -5.90 -22.17
C LYS A 417 10.40 -5.04 -21.06
N GLU A 418 10.03 -3.76 -21.02
CA GLU A 418 10.51 -2.81 -20.00
C GLU A 418 9.45 -2.65 -18.88
N GLY A 419 9.91 -2.74 -17.63
CA GLY A 419 9.08 -2.52 -16.44
C GLY A 419 9.61 -1.38 -15.59
N MET A 420 8.69 -0.64 -14.96
CA MET A 420 8.98 0.43 -14.01
C MET A 420 8.96 -0.12 -12.58
N LEU A 421 9.99 0.22 -11.80
CA LEU A 421 10.07 -0.09 -10.38
C LEU A 421 9.53 1.07 -9.53
N ILE A 422 8.60 0.76 -8.63
CA ILE A 422 8.08 1.70 -7.63
C ILE A 422 8.45 1.17 -6.25
N ALA A 423 9.13 2.00 -5.46
CA ALA A 423 9.37 1.76 -4.05
C ALA A 423 8.17 2.24 -3.22
N VAL A 424 7.82 1.51 -2.16
CA VAL A 424 6.63 1.81 -1.36
C VAL A 424 7.01 2.04 0.10
N LEU A 425 6.87 3.27 0.59
CA LEU A 425 7.00 3.65 1.99
C LEU A 425 5.62 3.88 2.59
N ASP A 426 4.93 2.77 2.83
CA ASP A 426 3.58 2.75 3.36
C ASP A 426 3.46 3.55 4.66
N ARG A 427 2.33 4.24 4.81
CA ARG A 427 2.01 4.95 6.05
C ARG A 427 1.77 3.99 7.21
N ARG A 428 1.11 2.88 6.94
CA ARG A 428 0.88 1.79 7.90
C ARG A 428 1.47 0.52 7.34
N ARG A 429 2.24 -0.18 8.17
CA ARG A 429 2.91 -1.42 7.78
C ARG A 429 2.53 -2.53 8.73
N ALA A 430 2.15 -3.67 8.19
CA ALA A 430 1.85 -4.84 9.00
C ALA A 430 3.14 -5.59 9.31
N THR A 431 3.61 -5.49 10.56
CA THR A 431 4.86 -6.11 11.00
C THR A 431 4.62 -6.99 12.22
N LEU A 432 5.18 -8.20 12.22
CA LEU A 432 5.17 -9.11 13.35
C LEU A 432 6.57 -9.17 13.99
N PRO A 433 6.81 -8.47 15.11
CA PRO A 433 8.05 -8.66 15.87
C PRO A 433 8.04 -10.07 16.48
N LEU A 434 8.95 -10.93 16.02
CA LEU A 434 8.94 -12.37 16.34
C LEU A 434 9.29 -12.68 17.80
N CYS A 435 9.90 -11.71 18.49
CA CYS A 435 10.15 -11.76 19.93
C CYS A 435 9.02 -11.15 20.80
N ALA A 436 7.97 -10.57 20.20
CA ALA A 436 6.91 -9.85 20.92
C ALA A 436 5.59 -10.66 21.02
N SER A 437 5.70 -11.94 21.36
CA SER A 437 4.53 -12.83 21.51
C SER A 437 3.48 -12.26 22.47
N ALA A 438 3.90 -11.71 23.61
CA ALA A 438 3.00 -11.11 24.59
C ALA A 438 2.18 -9.94 23.98
N THR A 439 2.85 -8.96 23.37
CA THR A 439 2.21 -7.80 22.71
C THR A 439 1.29 -8.22 21.58
N PHE A 440 1.66 -9.24 20.81
CA PHE A 440 0.79 -9.79 19.78
C PHE A 440 -0.53 -10.32 20.36
N LEU A 441 -0.43 -11.07 21.47
CA LEU A 441 -1.55 -11.73 22.13
C LEU A 441 -2.45 -10.78 22.94
N GLU A 442 -2.06 -9.53 23.19
CA GLU A 442 -2.94 -8.54 23.82
C GLU A 442 -4.25 -8.36 23.02
N SER A 443 -4.17 -8.40 21.68
CA SER A 443 -5.34 -8.31 20.82
C SER A 443 -6.19 -9.58 20.85
N LYS A 444 -7.46 -9.43 21.25
CA LYS A 444 -8.47 -10.49 21.20
C LYS A 444 -8.66 -11.04 19.77
N LYS A 445 -8.60 -10.19 18.74
CA LYS A 445 -8.79 -10.61 17.33
C LYS A 445 -7.68 -11.56 16.88
N ARG A 446 -6.42 -11.22 17.20
CA ARG A 446 -5.24 -12.05 16.88
C ARG A 446 -5.25 -13.37 17.65
N ARG A 447 -5.54 -13.34 18.96
CA ARG A 447 -5.75 -14.55 19.77
C ARG A 447 -6.83 -15.46 19.19
N SER A 448 -8.00 -14.90 18.85
CA SER A 448 -9.10 -15.67 18.27
C SER A 448 -8.68 -16.33 16.96
N ARG A 449 -8.03 -15.56 16.07
CA ARG A 449 -7.58 -16.07 14.78
C ARG A 449 -6.60 -17.22 14.93
N LEU A 450 -5.62 -17.11 15.83
CA LEU A 450 -4.65 -18.17 16.10
C LEU A 450 -5.33 -19.44 16.64
N ARG A 451 -6.30 -19.31 17.54
CA ARG A 451 -7.09 -20.45 18.03
C ARG A 451 -7.93 -21.10 16.94
N ASP A 452 -8.48 -20.31 16.02
CA ASP A 452 -9.25 -20.82 14.89
C ASP A 452 -8.36 -21.63 13.94
N VAL A 453 -7.14 -21.17 13.68
CA VAL A 453 -6.14 -21.92 12.89
C VAL A 453 -5.84 -23.28 13.54
N VAL A 454 -5.58 -23.31 14.85
CA VAL A 454 -5.38 -24.56 15.61
C VAL A 454 -6.61 -25.48 15.50
N ARG A 455 -7.82 -24.94 15.63
CA ARG A 455 -9.06 -25.72 15.49
C ARG A 455 -9.18 -26.30 14.09
N VAL A 456 -8.86 -25.52 13.05
CA VAL A 456 -8.89 -25.96 11.66
C VAL A 456 -7.87 -27.07 11.43
N LEU A 457 -6.61 -26.92 11.86
CA LEU A 457 -5.60 -27.98 11.73
C LEU A 457 -6.08 -29.30 12.32
N ARG A 458 -6.58 -29.29 13.57
CA ARG A 458 -7.16 -30.49 14.22
C ARG A 458 -8.32 -31.07 13.42
N SER A 459 -9.20 -30.22 12.89
CA SER A 459 -10.37 -30.66 12.11
C SER A 459 -9.98 -31.29 10.78
N GLN A 460 -8.97 -30.75 10.10
CA GLN A 460 -8.49 -31.26 8.81
C GLN A 460 -7.68 -32.55 8.99
N ALA A 461 -6.87 -32.65 10.06
CA ALA A 461 -6.18 -33.89 10.42
C ALA A 461 -7.15 -35.06 10.64
N LYS A 462 -8.30 -34.81 11.30
CA LYS A 462 -9.38 -35.82 11.44
C LYS A 462 -10.01 -36.26 10.12
N ARG A 463 -9.88 -35.44 9.06
CA ARG A 463 -10.33 -35.76 7.70
C ARG A 463 -9.23 -36.41 6.86
N GLY A 464 -8.10 -36.79 7.47
CA GLY A 464 -6.97 -37.40 6.77
C GLY A 464 -6.08 -36.42 6.01
N ARG A 465 -6.35 -35.11 6.08
CA ARG A 465 -5.51 -34.08 5.45
C ARG A 465 -4.33 -33.73 6.34
N LYS A 466 -3.13 -33.72 5.77
CA LYS A 466 -1.91 -33.31 6.45
C LYS A 466 -1.31 -32.10 5.76
N PHE A 467 -0.84 -31.13 6.53
CA PHE A 467 -0.18 -29.95 5.97
C PHE A 467 1.33 -30.03 6.20
N ALA A 468 2.10 -29.59 5.22
CA ALA A 468 3.56 -29.49 5.30
C ALA A 468 4.01 -28.08 4.90
N LEU A 469 5.08 -27.59 5.53
CA LEU A 469 5.73 -26.34 5.14
C LEU A 469 7.05 -26.67 4.43
N ARG A 470 7.16 -26.23 3.18
CA ARG A 470 8.38 -26.34 2.38
C ARG A 470 8.96 -24.97 2.09
N ILE A 471 10.24 -24.94 1.75
CA ILE A 471 10.97 -23.73 1.44
C ILE A 471 11.72 -23.93 0.13
N ASN A 472 11.49 -23.06 -0.85
CA ASN A 472 12.17 -23.09 -2.14
C ASN A 472 12.16 -24.47 -2.79
N SER A 473 11.02 -25.17 -2.77
CA SER A 473 10.90 -26.51 -3.33
C SER A 473 10.43 -26.52 -4.78
N ASP A 474 9.54 -25.58 -5.16
CA ASP A 474 9.05 -25.46 -6.54
C ASP A 474 8.66 -24.00 -6.88
N LEU A 475 9.64 -23.22 -7.35
CA LEU A 475 9.43 -21.81 -7.70
C LEU A 475 8.44 -21.66 -8.87
N GLU A 476 8.55 -22.47 -9.91
CA GLU A 476 7.73 -22.30 -11.12
C GLU A 476 6.26 -22.64 -10.85
N LEU A 477 5.98 -23.67 -10.04
CA LEU A 477 4.62 -23.93 -9.59
C LEU A 477 4.08 -22.77 -8.74
N ALA A 478 4.89 -22.25 -7.80
CA ALA A 478 4.47 -21.11 -6.97
C ALA A 478 4.18 -19.87 -7.83
N LEU A 479 5.03 -19.55 -8.82
CA LEU A 479 4.83 -18.42 -9.74
C LEU A 479 3.60 -18.61 -10.64
N LYS A 480 3.35 -19.84 -11.09
CA LYS A 480 2.13 -20.17 -11.83
C LYS A 480 0.89 -19.93 -10.97
N MET A 481 0.85 -20.48 -9.76
CA MET A 481 -0.29 -20.32 -8.86
C MET A 481 -0.48 -18.88 -8.39
N LEU A 482 0.61 -18.10 -8.25
CA LEU A 482 0.55 -16.67 -7.95
C LEU A 482 -0.19 -15.91 -9.06
N ARG A 483 0.14 -16.18 -10.34
CA ARG A 483 -0.54 -15.59 -11.50
C ARG A 483 -2.00 -16.00 -11.59
N GLU A 484 -2.32 -17.26 -11.31
CA GLU A 484 -3.71 -17.73 -11.29
C GLU A 484 -4.53 -17.08 -10.16
N HIS A 485 -3.89 -16.75 -9.03
CA HIS A 485 -4.56 -16.11 -7.90
C HIS A 485 -4.78 -14.60 -8.09
N HIS A 486 -3.80 -13.91 -8.70
CA HIS A 486 -3.83 -12.49 -9.00
C HIS A 486 -3.98 -12.30 -10.51
N GLU A 487 -5.22 -12.16 -10.99
CA GLU A 487 -5.53 -11.91 -12.40
C GLU A 487 -4.72 -10.73 -12.96
N ASP A 488 -4.53 -9.68 -12.14
CA ASP A 488 -3.63 -8.55 -12.38
C ASP A 488 -2.36 -8.65 -11.50
N SER A 489 -1.60 -9.73 -11.68
CA SER A 489 -0.35 -9.89 -10.93
C SER A 489 0.64 -8.77 -11.30
N TRP A 490 0.92 -7.89 -10.35
CA TRP A 490 2.03 -6.93 -10.45
C TRP A 490 3.41 -7.64 -10.55
N VAL A 491 3.45 -8.94 -10.24
CA VAL A 491 4.60 -9.81 -10.51
C VAL A 491 4.52 -10.31 -11.96
N GLY A 492 4.92 -9.44 -12.89
CA GLY A 492 5.06 -9.75 -14.31
C GLY A 492 6.25 -10.67 -14.62
N ASP A 493 6.37 -11.12 -15.87
CA ASP A 493 7.48 -11.93 -16.37
C ASP A 493 8.85 -11.28 -16.11
N ILE A 494 8.93 -9.95 -16.20
CA ILE A 494 10.16 -9.19 -15.92
C ILE A 494 10.61 -9.42 -14.46
N LEU A 495 9.72 -9.19 -13.50
CA LEU A 495 10.05 -9.38 -12.08
C LEU A 495 10.28 -10.85 -11.75
N GLN A 496 9.58 -11.78 -12.41
CA GLN A 496 9.86 -13.21 -12.31
C GLN A 496 11.29 -13.55 -12.75
N GLY A 497 11.79 -12.93 -13.82
CA GLY A 497 13.18 -13.06 -14.27
C GLY A 497 14.17 -12.69 -13.16
N VAL A 498 13.98 -11.51 -12.55
CA VAL A 498 14.79 -11.06 -11.40
C VAL A 498 14.67 -12.04 -10.22
N TRP A 499 13.47 -12.50 -9.92
CA TRP A 499 13.19 -13.43 -8.82
C TRP A 499 13.83 -14.81 -9.02
N ARG A 500 13.92 -15.32 -10.25
CA ARG A 500 14.64 -16.57 -10.55
C ARG A 500 16.12 -16.45 -10.18
N VAL A 501 16.77 -15.36 -10.59
CA VAL A 501 18.17 -15.10 -10.23
C VAL A 501 18.33 -14.93 -8.71
N MET A 502 17.41 -14.22 -8.04
CA MET A 502 17.42 -14.11 -6.57
C MET A 502 17.20 -15.47 -5.89
N PHE A 503 16.36 -16.34 -6.45
CA PHE A 503 16.07 -17.67 -5.91
C PHE A 503 17.30 -18.58 -5.97
N GLU A 504 18.00 -18.61 -7.10
CA GLU A 504 19.27 -19.34 -7.28
C GLU A 504 20.32 -18.89 -6.27
N ARG A 505 20.33 -17.59 -5.94
CA ARG A 505 21.20 -16.97 -4.94
C ARG A 505 20.74 -17.11 -3.50
N ARG A 506 19.59 -17.74 -3.26
CA ARG A 506 18.95 -17.84 -1.94
C ARG A 506 18.68 -16.47 -1.29
N GLN A 507 18.42 -15.47 -2.13
CA GLN A 507 17.98 -14.12 -1.75
C GLN A 507 16.46 -13.96 -1.85
N LEU A 508 15.81 -14.83 -2.63
CA LEU A 508 14.37 -15.05 -2.57
C LEU A 508 14.09 -16.34 -1.79
N VAL A 509 13.21 -16.25 -0.82
CA VAL A 509 12.70 -17.35 -0.01
C VAL A 509 11.20 -17.45 -0.24
N VAL A 510 10.76 -18.61 -0.71
CA VAL A 510 9.38 -18.97 -0.95
C VAL A 510 8.97 -19.96 0.13
N PHE A 511 8.11 -19.53 1.06
CA PHE A 511 7.47 -20.45 2.00
C PHE A 511 6.23 -21.03 1.35
N GLU A 512 6.15 -22.36 1.26
CA GLU A 512 5.12 -23.05 0.51
C GLU A 512 4.32 -23.95 1.45
N LEU A 513 2.99 -23.79 1.46
CA LEU A 513 2.09 -24.65 2.20
C LEU A 513 1.57 -25.76 1.28
N TRP A 514 1.92 -27.00 1.61
CA TRP A 514 1.49 -28.20 0.92
C TRP A 514 0.43 -28.93 1.72
N VAL A 515 -0.54 -29.54 1.05
CA VAL A 515 -1.52 -30.46 1.65
C VAL A 515 -1.38 -31.84 1.01
N LEU A 516 -1.31 -32.88 1.85
CA LEU A 516 -1.46 -34.28 1.46
C LEU A 516 -2.92 -34.69 1.71
N GLU A 517 -3.65 -34.99 0.65
CA GLU A 517 -5.05 -35.42 0.67
C GLU A 517 -5.21 -36.58 -0.32
N ASP A 518 -5.78 -37.69 0.13
CA ASP A 518 -5.99 -38.90 -0.69
C ASP A 518 -4.72 -39.43 -1.39
N GLY A 519 -3.57 -39.27 -0.74
CA GLY A 519 -2.27 -39.66 -1.28
C GLY A 519 -1.68 -38.70 -2.31
N VAL A 520 -2.34 -37.57 -2.59
CA VAL A 520 -1.88 -36.55 -3.53
C VAL A 520 -1.42 -35.32 -2.75
N GLU A 521 -0.19 -34.88 -3.03
CA GLU A 521 0.34 -33.63 -2.51
C GLU A 521 0.03 -32.47 -3.44
N LYS A 522 -0.41 -31.34 -2.88
CA LYS A 522 -0.72 -30.11 -3.62
C LYS A 522 -0.21 -28.89 -2.87
N MET A 523 0.42 -27.94 -3.56
CA MET A 523 0.67 -26.61 -3.01
C MET A 523 -0.66 -25.85 -2.97
N ILE A 524 -0.97 -25.20 -1.85
CA ILE A 524 -2.23 -24.48 -1.65
C ILE A 524 -2.05 -23.04 -1.15
N ALA A 525 -0.83 -22.64 -0.83
CA ALA A 525 -0.45 -21.24 -0.59
C ALA A 525 1.06 -21.07 -0.67
N ALA A 526 1.52 -19.87 -0.99
CA ALA A 526 2.91 -19.51 -0.81
C ALA A 526 3.11 -18.03 -0.46
N ASP A 527 4.21 -17.75 0.24
CA ASP A 527 4.74 -16.42 0.52
C ASP A 527 6.07 -16.24 -0.20
N PHE A 528 6.18 -15.21 -1.02
CA PHE A 528 7.43 -14.79 -1.65
C PHE A 528 8.04 -13.70 -0.79
N GLY A 529 9.24 -13.93 -0.27
CA GLY A 529 9.88 -12.95 0.59
C GLY A 529 11.40 -12.96 0.55
N HIS A 530 11.98 -11.96 1.20
CA HIS A 530 13.39 -11.64 1.14
C HIS A 530 13.91 -11.34 2.54
N PRO A 531 15.05 -11.94 2.95
CA PRO A 531 15.87 -11.38 4.00
C PRO A 531 16.34 -9.99 3.53
N HIS A 532 16.01 -8.93 4.27
CA HIS A 532 16.18 -7.57 3.74
C HIS A 532 16.77 -6.54 4.70
N SER A 533 16.99 -6.95 5.93
CA SER A 533 17.92 -6.32 6.84
C SER A 533 18.64 -7.43 7.59
N THR A 534 19.61 -7.10 8.43
CA THR A 534 20.26 -8.14 9.24
C THR A 534 19.25 -8.98 10.00
N PHE A 535 18.11 -8.47 10.46
CA PHE A 535 17.15 -9.24 11.26
C PHE A 535 15.72 -9.31 10.69
N GLY A 536 15.46 -8.73 9.53
CA GLY A 536 14.13 -8.59 8.95
C GLY A 536 13.87 -9.52 7.78
N PHE A 537 12.64 -10.03 7.70
CA PHE A 537 12.14 -10.77 6.54
C PHE A 537 10.91 -10.07 5.97
N TYR A 538 10.96 -9.67 4.70
CA TYR A 538 9.89 -8.95 4.01
C TYR A 538 9.15 -9.90 3.07
N VAL A 539 7.82 -9.92 3.13
CA VAL A 539 6.97 -10.65 2.20
C VAL A 539 6.51 -9.69 1.11
N ALA A 540 7.00 -9.92 -0.11
CA ALA A 540 6.62 -9.17 -1.28
C ALA A 540 5.16 -9.48 -1.66
N THR A 541 4.80 -10.76 -1.76
CA THR A 541 3.43 -11.17 -2.09
C THR A 541 3.09 -12.55 -1.52
N ARG A 542 1.78 -12.81 -1.46
CA ARG A 542 1.16 -14.06 -1.01
C ARG A 542 0.09 -14.49 -2.01
N PHE A 543 -0.09 -15.79 -2.19
CA PHE A 543 -1.33 -16.34 -2.73
C PHE A 543 -1.85 -17.48 -1.87
N PHE A 544 -3.10 -17.86 -2.12
CA PHE A 544 -3.63 -19.16 -1.71
C PHE A 544 -4.63 -19.71 -2.72
N ASP A 545 -4.75 -21.03 -2.81
CA ASP A 545 -5.75 -21.69 -3.61
C ASP A 545 -7.14 -21.47 -2.99
N ARG A 546 -8.02 -20.77 -3.72
CA ARG A 546 -9.36 -20.41 -3.28
C ARG A 546 -10.25 -21.64 -3.03
N SER A 547 -9.97 -22.79 -3.67
CA SER A 547 -10.69 -24.05 -3.42
C SER A 547 -10.47 -24.57 -1.99
N TYR A 548 -9.35 -24.18 -1.36
CA TYR A 548 -9.01 -24.52 0.02
C TYR A 548 -9.32 -23.40 1.03
N LYS A 549 -10.14 -22.38 0.69
CA LYS A 549 -10.42 -21.24 1.59
C LYS A 549 -10.89 -21.66 3.00
N THR A 550 -11.64 -22.77 3.09
CA THR A 550 -12.16 -23.31 4.37
C THR A 550 -11.07 -23.88 5.27
N CYS A 551 -9.90 -24.20 4.72
CA CYS A 551 -8.71 -24.62 5.46
C CYS A 551 -7.91 -23.44 6.00
N MET A 552 -8.26 -22.19 5.68
CA MET A 552 -7.51 -21.00 6.08
C MET A 552 -6.00 -21.06 5.71
N PRO A 553 -5.63 -21.46 4.48
CA PRO A 553 -4.24 -21.75 4.10
C PRO A 553 -3.30 -20.57 4.35
N GLY A 554 -3.72 -19.34 4.00
CA GLY A 554 -2.91 -18.14 4.24
C GLY A 554 -2.60 -17.87 5.72
N PHE A 555 -3.49 -18.26 6.65
CA PHE A 555 -3.23 -18.12 8.08
C PHE A 555 -2.34 -19.24 8.64
N ILE A 556 -2.53 -20.49 8.17
CA ILE A 556 -1.65 -21.61 8.53
C ILE A 556 -0.21 -21.29 8.08
N LEU A 557 -0.05 -20.93 6.80
CA LEU A 557 1.23 -20.53 6.22
C LEU A 557 1.88 -19.43 7.04
N ALA A 558 1.12 -18.38 7.38
CA ALA A 558 1.65 -17.24 8.10
C ALA A 558 2.23 -17.59 9.48
N PHE A 559 1.50 -18.33 10.31
CA PHE A 559 1.97 -18.68 11.65
C PHE A 559 3.08 -19.74 11.63
N ALA A 560 3.08 -20.65 10.65
CA ALA A 560 4.15 -21.64 10.48
C ALA A 560 5.44 -20.99 9.97
N ALA A 561 5.36 -20.10 8.97
CA ALA A 561 6.50 -19.34 8.45
C ALA A 561 7.12 -18.45 9.54
N ALA A 562 6.29 -17.75 10.33
CA ALA A 562 6.75 -16.97 11.48
C ALA A 562 7.54 -17.81 12.50
N GLN A 563 7.11 -19.06 12.75
CA GLN A 563 7.81 -19.97 13.66
C GLN A 563 9.17 -20.39 13.10
N VAL A 564 9.25 -20.67 11.79
CA VAL A 564 10.52 -20.98 11.13
C VAL A 564 11.47 -19.79 11.18
N LEU A 565 11.00 -18.58 10.85
CA LEU A 565 11.81 -17.36 10.90
C LEU A 565 12.33 -17.08 12.31
N PHE A 566 11.49 -17.24 13.33
CA PHE A 566 11.89 -17.10 14.73
C PHE A 566 13.00 -18.08 15.11
N LYS A 567 12.88 -19.36 14.72
CA LYS A 567 13.91 -20.39 14.94
C LYS A 567 15.24 -20.07 14.22
N HIS A 568 15.19 -19.34 13.10
CA HIS A 568 16.37 -18.89 12.37
C HIS A 568 16.97 -17.59 12.93
N GLY A 569 16.38 -16.99 13.96
CA GLY A 569 16.91 -15.80 14.62
C GLY A 569 16.50 -14.47 13.97
N PHE A 570 15.51 -14.48 13.07
CA PHE A 570 14.91 -13.24 12.57
C PHE A 570 14.21 -12.50 13.72
N GLY A 571 14.33 -11.17 13.73
CA GLY A 571 13.75 -10.30 14.75
C GLY A 571 12.31 -9.90 14.44
N PHE A 572 11.96 -9.77 13.16
CA PHE A 572 10.60 -9.43 12.74
C PHE A 572 10.28 -9.99 11.35
N TRP A 573 8.99 -10.07 11.08
CA TRP A 573 8.41 -10.48 9.82
C TRP A 573 7.50 -9.36 9.29
N ASP A 574 7.89 -8.78 8.17
CA ASP A 574 7.25 -7.62 7.54
C ASP A 574 6.34 -8.08 6.39
N LEU A 575 5.03 -7.82 6.52
CA LEU A 575 4.00 -8.18 5.54
C LEU A 575 3.69 -7.02 4.57
N GLY A 576 4.48 -5.94 4.60
CA GLY A 576 4.29 -4.76 3.77
C GLY A 576 3.12 -3.87 4.19
N GLY A 577 2.72 -2.96 3.30
CA GLY A 577 1.66 -1.98 3.51
C GLY A 577 0.32 -2.56 3.92
N THR A 578 -0.40 -1.84 4.76
CA THR A 578 -1.78 -2.15 5.12
C THR A 578 -2.62 -0.88 5.07
N ASN A 579 -3.87 -1.03 4.67
CA ASN A 579 -4.86 0.04 4.62
C ASN A 579 -6.25 -0.56 4.85
N ALA A 580 -7.29 0.27 4.74
CA ALA A 580 -8.69 -0.11 4.93
C ALA A 580 -9.26 -0.97 3.79
N SER A 581 -8.46 -1.30 2.76
CA SER A 581 -8.90 -2.21 1.70
C SER A 581 -9.34 -3.56 2.28
N PRO A 582 -10.48 -4.12 1.85
CA PRO A 582 -10.92 -5.46 2.26
C PRO A 582 -9.86 -6.55 2.00
N MET A 583 -9.08 -6.41 0.92
CA MET A 583 -7.98 -7.34 0.60
C MET A 583 -6.85 -7.34 1.66
N MET A 584 -6.68 -6.25 2.41
CA MET A 584 -5.65 -6.12 3.44
C MET A 584 -6.14 -6.47 4.86
N ALA A 585 -7.44 -6.72 5.04
CA ALA A 585 -8.08 -6.96 6.34
C ALA A 585 -7.53 -8.18 7.11
N TYR A 586 -6.80 -9.08 6.45
CA TYR A 586 -6.13 -10.22 7.10
C TYR A 586 -4.84 -9.82 7.82
N LYS A 587 -4.11 -8.80 7.35
CA LYS A 587 -2.78 -8.45 7.88
C LYS A 587 -2.81 -8.08 9.37
N PRO A 588 -3.77 -7.26 9.86
CA PRO A 588 -3.87 -6.95 11.30
C PRO A 588 -4.23 -8.16 12.18
N GLN A 589 -4.64 -9.28 11.58
CA GLN A 589 -4.95 -10.53 12.29
C GLN A 589 -3.73 -11.43 12.48
N VAL A 590 -2.65 -11.18 11.73
CA VAL A 590 -1.38 -11.94 11.77
C VAL A 590 -0.17 -11.09 12.15
N ALA A 591 -0.31 -9.77 12.22
CA ALA A 591 0.76 -8.83 12.56
C ALA A 591 0.25 -7.63 13.37
N LEU A 592 1.19 -6.81 13.86
CA LEU A 592 0.92 -5.49 14.42
C LEU A 592 0.86 -4.47 13.28
N GLU A 593 -0.05 -3.51 13.37
CA GLU A 593 -0.05 -2.36 12.48
C GLU A 593 0.85 -1.30 13.09
N LEU A 594 1.97 -1.01 12.43
CA LEU A 594 2.92 0.03 12.82
C LEU A 594 2.74 1.24 11.91
N LEU A 595 2.77 2.44 12.49
CA LEU A 595 2.92 3.66 11.71
C LEU A 595 4.31 3.71 11.08
N ARG A 596 4.44 4.48 9.99
CA ARG A 596 5.69 4.61 9.21
C ARG A 596 6.90 4.94 10.08
N ASP A 597 6.77 5.86 11.02
CA ASP A 597 7.83 6.24 11.95
C ASP A 597 8.18 5.13 12.95
N GLU A 598 7.18 4.43 13.48
CA GLU A 598 7.39 3.28 14.37
C GLU A 598 8.09 2.12 13.65
N TRP A 599 7.77 1.91 12.37
CA TRP A 599 8.44 0.95 11.49
C TRP A 599 9.90 1.34 11.25
N LEU A 600 10.18 2.59 10.90
CA LEU A 600 11.54 3.08 10.70
C LEU A 600 12.36 3.04 12.00
N ASP A 601 11.72 3.31 13.14
CA ASP A 601 12.29 3.13 14.48
C ASP A 601 12.69 1.66 14.68
N LEU A 602 11.77 0.71 14.48
CA LEU A 602 12.04 -0.73 14.59
C LEU A 602 13.23 -1.15 13.70
N LEU A 603 13.25 -0.70 12.45
CA LEU A 603 14.33 -1.00 11.51
C LEU A 603 15.67 -0.39 11.94
N SER A 604 15.67 0.82 12.49
CA SER A 604 16.88 1.44 13.06
C SER A 604 17.40 0.65 14.27
N ALA A 605 16.53 0.18 15.16
CA ALA A 605 16.92 -0.65 16.30
C ALA A 605 17.56 -1.97 15.88
N THR A 606 17.05 -2.64 14.83
CA THR A 606 17.65 -3.89 14.36
C THR A 606 19.03 -3.69 13.71
N ARG A 607 19.23 -2.59 12.98
CA ARG A 607 20.56 -2.23 12.44
C ARG A 607 21.57 -1.93 13.55
N GLN A 608 21.15 -1.22 14.61
CA GLN A 608 22.00 -0.96 15.78
C GLN A 608 22.39 -2.27 16.47
N ARG A 609 21.46 -3.21 16.61
CA ARG A 609 21.71 -4.56 17.16
C ARG A 609 22.72 -5.35 16.32
N CYS A 610 22.67 -5.24 14.99
CA CYS A 610 23.67 -5.83 14.11
C CYS A 610 25.06 -5.23 14.37
N SER A 611 25.12 -3.89 14.46
CA SER A 611 26.37 -3.16 14.67
C SER A 611 27.01 -3.48 16.03
N SER A 612 26.21 -3.87 17.02
CA SER A 612 26.71 -4.32 18.33
C SER A 612 27.19 -5.79 18.34
N GLY A 613 27.33 -6.43 17.18
CA GLY A 613 27.86 -7.79 17.05
C GLY A 613 26.86 -8.91 17.39
N ALA A 614 25.55 -8.62 17.42
CA ALA A 614 24.56 -9.69 17.55
C ALA A 614 24.67 -10.63 16.34
N ALA A 615 24.63 -11.95 16.59
CA ALA A 615 24.70 -12.95 15.53
C ALA A 615 23.58 -12.73 14.51
N ALA A 616 23.94 -12.65 13.23
CA ALA A 616 22.97 -12.57 12.16
C ALA A 616 22.07 -13.83 12.17
N PRO A 617 20.82 -13.72 11.70
CA PRO A 617 19.95 -14.85 11.46
C PRO A 617 20.64 -15.88 10.58
N ARG A 618 20.38 -17.14 10.89
CA ARG A 618 20.84 -18.25 10.07
C ARG A 618 20.12 -18.21 8.73
N GLN A 619 20.84 -18.52 7.66
CA GLN A 619 20.23 -18.67 6.35
C GLN A 619 19.11 -19.71 6.42
N VAL A 620 17.96 -19.37 5.86
CA VAL A 620 16.84 -20.32 5.71
C VAL A 620 17.21 -21.34 4.64
N VAL A 621 17.17 -22.62 5.00
CA VAL A 621 17.63 -23.70 4.12
C VAL A 621 16.46 -24.22 3.28
N PRO A 622 16.63 -24.38 1.95
CA PRO A 622 15.64 -25.03 1.09
C PRO A 622 15.29 -26.46 1.52
N GLY A 623 14.06 -26.89 1.26
CA GLY A 623 13.57 -28.23 1.54
C GLY A 623 12.33 -28.26 2.44
N VAL A 624 12.08 -29.41 3.08
CA VAL A 624 10.97 -29.60 4.00
C VAL A 624 11.34 -28.99 5.36
N ALA A 625 10.73 -27.85 5.70
CA ALA A 625 10.95 -27.21 6.99
C ALA A 625 10.12 -27.88 8.10
N ILE A 626 8.88 -28.30 7.76
CA ILE A 626 7.95 -28.99 8.67
C ILE A 626 7.19 -30.04 7.87
N ALA A 627 7.44 -31.32 8.13
CA ALA A 627 6.85 -32.41 7.36
C ALA A 627 5.35 -32.61 7.65
N GLU A 628 4.92 -32.38 8.88
CA GLU A 628 3.52 -32.42 9.29
C GLU A 628 3.30 -31.31 10.33
N ILE A 629 2.59 -30.24 9.96
CA ILE A 629 2.39 -29.06 10.80
C ILE A 629 1.47 -29.40 11.98
N GLY A 630 2.04 -29.41 13.18
CA GLY A 630 1.32 -29.51 14.44
C GLY A 630 1.00 -28.13 15.06
N GLU A 631 0.50 -28.14 16.28
CA GLU A 631 0.24 -26.91 17.05
C GLU A 631 1.52 -26.21 17.50
N ASP A 632 2.54 -27.00 17.88
CA ASP A 632 3.82 -26.50 18.38
C ASP A 632 4.69 -25.88 17.27
N ASP A 633 4.27 -26.09 16.02
CA ASP A 633 4.84 -25.51 14.81
C ASP A 633 4.25 -24.15 14.45
N LEU A 634 3.22 -23.68 15.17
CA LEU A 634 2.62 -22.37 14.97
C LEU A 634 3.18 -21.36 15.97
N TRP A 635 3.66 -20.24 15.45
CA TRP A 635 4.20 -19.17 16.28
C TRP A 635 3.17 -18.66 17.30
N SER A 636 3.58 -18.57 18.58
CA SER A 636 2.76 -18.16 19.72
C SER A 636 1.56 -19.06 20.09
N ALA A 637 1.38 -20.23 19.46
CA ALA A 637 0.24 -21.10 19.78
C ALA A 637 0.29 -21.64 21.22
N LEU A 638 1.48 -21.98 21.72
CA LEU A 638 1.69 -22.43 23.10
C LEU A 638 1.32 -21.34 24.12
N ALA A 639 1.84 -20.12 23.95
CA ALA A 639 1.54 -18.99 24.83
C ALA A 639 0.03 -18.64 24.85
N CYS A 640 -0.70 -18.96 23.77
CA CYS A 640 -2.14 -18.77 23.68
C CYS A 640 -2.96 -19.77 24.53
N ARG A 641 -2.36 -20.92 24.90
CA ARG A 641 -2.98 -21.95 25.76
C ARG A 641 -2.86 -21.62 27.24
N ASP A 642 -1.74 -21.03 27.62
CA ASP A 642 -1.39 -20.79 29.02
C ASP A 642 -2.09 -19.56 29.61
N ASP A 643 -2.85 -18.80 28.80
CA ASP A 643 -3.61 -17.64 29.25
C ASP A 643 -4.82 -18.08 30.10
N PRO A 644 -4.72 -17.98 31.45
CA PRO A 644 -5.74 -18.49 32.36
C PRO A 644 -7.03 -17.65 32.27
N SER A 645 -6.96 -16.43 31.71
CA SER A 645 -8.12 -15.57 31.49
C SER A 645 -9.10 -16.11 30.45
N SER A 646 -8.68 -17.11 29.65
CA SER A 646 -9.52 -17.78 28.66
C SER A 646 -10.32 -18.97 29.22
N GLY A 647 -10.08 -19.36 30.47
CA GLY A 647 -10.79 -20.41 31.19
C GLY A 647 -12.23 -20.01 31.53
N GLY A 648 -13.14 -20.25 30.60
CA GLY A 648 -14.57 -19.97 30.74
C GLY A 648 -15.22 -20.71 31.91
N THR A 649 -15.38 -20.01 33.03
CA THR A 649 -16.37 -20.32 34.07
C THR A 649 -17.76 -19.74 33.76
N ALA A 650 -17.91 -18.92 32.71
CA ALA A 650 -19.17 -18.19 32.46
C ALA A 650 -20.19 -18.88 31.52
N SER A 651 -19.85 -19.97 30.80
CA SER A 651 -20.74 -20.50 29.74
C SER A 651 -21.57 -21.74 30.11
N LYS A 652 -21.40 -22.35 31.30
CA LYS A 652 -22.17 -23.55 31.68
C LYS A 652 -23.46 -23.29 32.47
N ALA A 653 -23.77 -22.04 32.84
CA ALA A 653 -24.92 -21.73 33.70
C ALA A 653 -26.20 -21.26 32.97
N LYS A 654 -26.21 -21.08 31.64
CA LYS A 654 -27.39 -20.57 30.89
C LYS A 654 -28.07 -21.58 29.93
N ALA A 655 -27.82 -22.88 30.09
CA ALA A 655 -28.45 -23.92 29.26
C ALA A 655 -29.76 -24.52 29.85
N LYS A 656 -30.33 -23.96 30.93
CA LYS A 656 -31.55 -24.49 31.57
C LYS A 656 -32.56 -23.40 31.98
N THR A 657 -32.96 -22.54 31.05
CA THR A 657 -34.24 -21.79 31.15
C THR A 657 -34.62 -21.25 29.78
N LYS A 658 -35.13 -22.11 28.90
CA LYS A 658 -35.88 -21.68 27.72
C LYS A 658 -37.35 -21.98 27.99
N ALA A 659 -38.04 -20.99 28.55
CA ALA A 659 -39.49 -20.99 28.67
C ALA A 659 -40.13 -21.05 27.28
N ALA A 660 -41.24 -21.78 27.19
CA ALA A 660 -42.02 -21.99 25.99
C ALA A 660 -42.44 -20.65 25.34
N LYS A 661 -42.10 -20.49 24.06
CA LYS A 661 -42.61 -19.42 23.19
C LYS A 661 -43.74 -20.01 22.33
N PRO A 662 -44.88 -19.32 22.14
CA PRO A 662 -46.05 -19.88 21.47
C PRO A 662 -45.80 -20.12 19.98
N ALA A 663 -46.49 -21.13 19.46
CA ALA A 663 -46.41 -21.63 18.09
C ALA A 663 -46.76 -20.54 17.07
N GLY A 664 -45.78 -20.18 16.24
CA GLY A 664 -45.96 -19.45 14.99
C GLY A 664 -45.78 -20.39 13.80
N ALA A 665 -46.59 -20.15 12.76
CA ALA A 665 -46.85 -20.96 11.58
C ALA A 665 -45.62 -21.60 10.86
N PRO A 666 -45.82 -22.75 10.17
CA PRO A 666 -44.74 -23.48 9.51
C PRO A 666 -44.25 -22.72 8.27
N ARG A 667 -42.97 -22.33 8.26
CA ARG A 667 -42.24 -21.98 7.03
C ARG A 667 -41.93 -23.26 6.24
N PRO A 668 -42.09 -23.27 4.91
CA PRO A 668 -41.78 -24.43 4.09
C PRO A 668 -40.27 -24.70 4.11
N LYS A 669 -39.92 -25.98 4.31
CA LYS A 669 -38.56 -26.51 4.18
C LYS A 669 -38.23 -26.57 2.70
N THR A 670 -37.29 -25.74 2.25
CA THR A 670 -36.59 -25.98 0.98
C THR A 670 -35.53 -27.06 1.21
N ALA A 671 -35.61 -28.09 0.38
CA ALA A 671 -34.70 -29.22 0.36
C ALA A 671 -33.31 -28.76 -0.10
N THR A 672 -32.31 -29.19 0.66
CA THR A 672 -30.91 -29.29 0.25
C THR A 672 -30.74 -30.52 -0.64
N ASP A 673 -30.49 -30.30 -1.93
CA ASP A 673 -29.55 -31.05 -2.76
C ASP A 673 -29.59 -30.42 -4.16
N ASP A 674 -28.51 -29.71 -4.50
CA ASP A 674 -27.87 -29.65 -5.83
C ASP A 674 -26.81 -28.53 -5.80
N GLN A 675 -25.55 -28.94 -5.95
CA GLN A 675 -24.44 -28.02 -6.21
C GLN A 675 -24.70 -27.33 -7.56
N PRO A 676 -24.69 -25.98 -7.65
CA PRO A 676 -24.69 -25.33 -8.94
C PRO A 676 -23.32 -25.57 -9.62
N PRO A 677 -23.28 -25.78 -10.95
CA PRO A 677 -22.02 -25.84 -11.68
C PRO A 677 -21.25 -24.52 -11.49
N SER A 678 -19.94 -24.65 -11.31
CA SER A 678 -19.00 -23.54 -11.13
C SER A 678 -19.13 -22.50 -12.25
N ALA A 679 -19.46 -21.26 -11.88
CA ALA A 679 -19.70 -20.11 -12.76
C ALA A 679 -18.42 -19.49 -13.37
N GLU A 680 -17.36 -20.27 -13.57
CA GLU A 680 -16.03 -19.74 -13.93
C GLU A 680 -15.77 -19.63 -15.45
N SER A 681 -16.76 -19.92 -16.32
CA SER A 681 -16.56 -19.81 -17.79
C SER A 681 -17.52 -18.86 -18.53
N GLN A 682 -18.34 -18.07 -17.83
CA GLN A 682 -19.34 -17.18 -18.48
C GLN A 682 -18.94 -15.69 -18.52
N GLY A 683 -17.95 -15.25 -17.74
CA GLY A 683 -17.58 -13.83 -17.59
C GLY A 683 -17.01 -13.17 -18.85
N SER A 684 -16.21 -13.88 -19.66
CA SER A 684 -15.68 -13.35 -20.93
C SER A 684 -16.77 -13.06 -21.98
N SER A 685 -18.01 -13.49 -21.73
CA SER A 685 -19.13 -13.36 -22.65
C SER A 685 -19.82 -12.00 -22.58
N ALA A 686 -19.94 -11.37 -21.41
CA ALA A 686 -20.77 -10.17 -21.22
C ALA A 686 -20.13 -8.92 -21.84
N ARG A 687 -18.85 -8.64 -21.53
CA ARG A 687 -18.09 -7.53 -22.13
C ARG A 687 -18.00 -7.64 -23.65
N ALA A 688 -17.70 -8.84 -24.17
CA ALA A 688 -17.64 -9.09 -25.61
C ALA A 688 -19.00 -8.86 -26.28
N LYS A 689 -20.10 -9.32 -25.66
CA LYS A 689 -21.46 -9.07 -26.16
C LYS A 689 -21.82 -7.59 -26.10
N PHE A 690 -21.42 -6.88 -25.04
CA PHE A 690 -21.61 -5.44 -24.91
C PHE A 690 -20.88 -4.69 -26.01
N GLN A 691 -19.59 -4.95 -26.22
CA GLN A 691 -18.79 -4.28 -27.25
C GLN A 691 -19.34 -4.55 -28.66
N VAL A 692 -19.80 -5.77 -28.94
CA VAL A 692 -20.44 -6.09 -30.23
C VAL A 692 -21.76 -5.32 -30.40
N LEU A 693 -22.64 -5.32 -29.39
CA LEU A 693 -23.90 -4.57 -29.43
C LEU A 693 -23.69 -3.06 -29.51
N TYR A 694 -22.72 -2.53 -28.77
CA TYR A 694 -22.34 -1.14 -28.77
C TYR A 694 -21.82 -0.71 -30.14
N ALA A 695 -20.86 -1.46 -30.70
CA ALA A 695 -20.34 -1.19 -32.04
C ALA A 695 -21.43 -1.28 -33.12
N GLU A 696 -22.34 -2.27 -33.01
CA GLU A 696 -23.50 -2.39 -33.89
C GLU A 696 -24.40 -1.14 -33.80
N LEU A 697 -24.73 -0.70 -32.59
CA LEU A 697 -25.59 0.47 -32.37
C LEU A 697 -24.92 1.77 -32.84
N CYS A 698 -23.63 1.96 -32.56
CA CYS A 698 -22.86 3.09 -33.10
C CYS A 698 -22.81 3.06 -34.64
N SER A 699 -22.63 1.88 -35.25
CA SER A 699 -22.63 1.73 -36.72
C SER A 699 -24.00 2.03 -37.35
N SER A 700 -25.08 1.91 -36.57
CA SER A 700 -26.44 2.29 -36.98
C SER A 700 -26.73 3.79 -36.87
N GLY A 701 -25.73 4.61 -36.53
CA GLY A 701 -25.84 6.06 -36.41
C GLY A 701 -26.37 6.53 -35.05
N MET A 702 -26.44 5.63 -34.06
CA MET A 702 -26.78 6.01 -32.69
C MET A 702 -25.59 6.73 -32.05
N GLU A 703 -25.85 7.83 -31.33
CA GLU A 703 -24.84 8.53 -30.56
C GLU A 703 -24.27 7.60 -29.47
N ALA A 704 -22.97 7.72 -29.19
CA ALA A 704 -22.23 6.79 -28.34
C ALA A 704 -22.91 6.54 -27.00
N THR A 705 -23.34 7.59 -26.31
CA THR A 705 -24.00 7.48 -25.01
C THR A 705 -25.33 6.70 -25.12
N ALA A 706 -26.15 7.02 -26.12
CA ALA A 706 -27.39 6.30 -26.40
C ALA A 706 -27.15 4.83 -26.80
N ALA A 707 -26.09 4.55 -27.58
CA ALA A 707 -25.70 3.22 -28.00
C ALA A 707 -25.27 2.35 -26.82
N ALA A 708 -24.50 2.91 -25.88
CA ALA A 708 -24.09 2.21 -24.66
C ALA A 708 -25.29 1.86 -23.79
N ALA A 709 -26.18 2.83 -23.53
CA ALA A 709 -27.40 2.63 -22.74
C ALA A 709 -28.32 1.56 -23.37
N GLU A 710 -28.51 1.61 -24.69
CA GLU A 710 -29.35 0.62 -25.40
C GLU A 710 -28.68 -0.77 -25.46
N ALA A 711 -27.35 -0.86 -25.59
CA ALA A 711 -26.61 -2.12 -25.53
C ALA A 711 -26.79 -2.80 -24.16
N LEU A 712 -26.67 -2.04 -23.07
CA LEU A 712 -26.92 -2.55 -21.72
C LEU A 712 -28.37 -2.96 -21.52
N ARG A 713 -29.33 -2.14 -21.96
CA ARG A 713 -30.75 -2.46 -21.88
C ARG A 713 -31.06 -3.79 -22.59
N ARG A 714 -30.45 -4.04 -23.74
CA ARG A 714 -30.59 -5.32 -24.48
C ARG A 714 -29.93 -6.48 -23.75
N LEU A 715 -28.79 -6.27 -23.09
CA LEU A 715 -28.11 -7.31 -22.32
C LEU A 715 -28.83 -7.65 -21.01
N SER A 716 -29.36 -6.66 -20.31
CA SER A 716 -30.12 -6.85 -19.07
C SER A 716 -31.44 -7.59 -19.34
N GLN A 717 -32.15 -7.24 -20.42
CA GLN A 717 -33.35 -7.95 -20.87
C GLN A 717 -33.07 -9.41 -21.24
N ARG A 718 -31.91 -9.71 -21.85
CA ARG A 718 -31.53 -11.09 -22.16
C ARG A 718 -31.18 -11.89 -20.90
N SER A 719 -30.58 -11.24 -19.91
CA SER A 719 -30.20 -11.87 -18.63
C SER A 719 -31.43 -12.13 -17.75
N SER A 720 -32.43 -11.24 -17.74
CA SER A 720 -33.68 -11.46 -17.00
C SER A 720 -34.53 -12.57 -17.61
N VAL A 721 -34.52 -12.73 -18.94
CA VAL A 721 -35.23 -13.84 -19.62
C VAL A 721 -34.55 -15.19 -19.35
N ALA A 722 -33.21 -15.22 -19.26
CA ALA A 722 -32.46 -16.44 -18.94
C ALA A 722 -32.52 -16.86 -17.45
N ALA A 723 -32.92 -15.96 -16.54
CA ALA A 723 -33.16 -16.27 -15.13
C ALA A 723 -34.62 -16.67 -14.83
N VAL A 724 -35.53 -16.41 -15.78
CA VAL A 724 -36.96 -16.78 -15.72
C VAL A 724 -37.24 -18.10 -16.44
N ILE A 725 -36.37 -18.50 -17.38
CA ILE A 725 -36.29 -19.84 -17.97
C ILE A 725 -35.41 -20.71 -17.07
#